data_AF-A0A2I1GTP2-F1
#
_entry.id   AF-A0A2I1GTP2-F1
#
_cell.length_a   1.000
_cell.length_b   1.000
_cell.length_c   1.000
_cell.angle_alpha   90.00
_cell.angle_beta   90.00
_cell.angle_gamma   90.00
#
_symmetry.space_group_name_H-M   'P 1'
#
loop_
_entity.id
_entity.type
_entity.pdbx_description
1 polymer ?
#
loop_
_entity_poly.entity_id
_entity_poly.type
_entity_poly.pdbx_seq_one_letter_code
_entity_poly.pdbx_strand_id
1 'polypeptide(L)'
;MDTNFVNEEDIVYEEDLNIEPSNISPPEPEDNEIYITKSLTGWNNKEAAFTDIQYSMGKPSGGNNTVCSYLGDVAVTKKDRTCQGLKICEFADQELKEMEHETVDPDSDLCLKINEELSANNVKNNTFATYLAAYKTKCRYVQNGMQCTGKPVLKCLRRHDETIPPTYFIGCSGWKPNEKFHRFIGLKENIDLNLLRQLLNGLYEGESNEPVNNCFTVLPNSSKKVHCPYPHCAGNTIREGSIVQKKCGVKYSKIVPIDTESCPYIILVSKGVHSHPPPPPNHVPITIRSRLQELIHQANTDATDITPTRIITGNLIKTYFGTDYLSEVHASLNNNDRLRYYVNKIQKEINPQGYGLLGVVYNYSRNIDNFCDYVKRLEFFEDGHVLIICTTSEQLIEWTNCEHFQIDLSFKRVAGEINEFEINYYNTEHNMILTFARVFTNCATTVAYKRIFRALFDLILQLTGISPKFKHIHGTGWKCIIADLDYAQAKGLGLVLSEIDATKDWEEHLVHIFKSCQVHYKRKIHEKKYGDVVINDMYALLTAESVDKIDQLFDKIQICEESTAEWVAFYRQKWVIASLNKCMSKIDDEIWINSPNNTNTAEAAHALSNRRGKNLKIVTAILQGRKLDKERFTTIHVHKKYNVPNRGCDKSLVARNVQSNNRKANMQTKKSNIPTKRKHASSSKKKSTKIITIHSDTEDNCDDHIKFS
;
A
#
# COMPACT_ATOMS: atom_id res chain seq x y z
N MET A 1 -18.04 26.45 -19.80
CA MET A 1 -17.58 25.35 -20.67
C MET A 1 -17.94 24.09 -19.91
N ASP A 2 -19.15 23.62 -20.17
CA ASP A 2 -19.85 22.60 -19.41
C ASP A 2 -19.17 21.24 -19.54
N THR A 3 -18.71 20.69 -18.43
CA THR A 3 -18.03 19.39 -18.32
C THR A 3 -18.95 18.33 -17.71
N ASN A 4 -20.21 18.28 -18.13
CA ASN A 4 -21.13 17.19 -17.81
C ASN A 4 -21.44 16.42 -19.10
N PHE A 5 -20.66 15.38 -19.40
CA PHE A 5 -21.03 14.35 -20.36
C PHE A 5 -20.35 13.03 -19.97
N VAL A 6 -20.97 12.33 -19.01
CA VAL A 6 -21.19 10.89 -19.14
C VAL A 6 -22.67 10.82 -19.49
N ASN A 7 -23.00 10.55 -20.75
CA ASN A 7 -24.38 10.46 -21.20
C ASN A 7 -25.06 9.27 -20.51
N GLU A 8 -26.34 9.41 -20.14
CA GLU A 8 -27.20 8.27 -19.79
C GLU A 8 -27.17 7.17 -20.88
N GLU A 9 -26.80 7.53 -22.13
CA GLU A 9 -26.59 6.64 -23.28
C GLU A 9 -25.46 5.59 -23.15
N ASP A 10 -24.60 5.67 -22.12
CA ASP A 10 -23.45 4.75 -21.95
C ASP A 10 -23.82 3.43 -21.25
N ILE A 11 -25.02 3.34 -20.68
CA ILE A 11 -25.63 2.11 -20.18
C ILE A 11 -26.69 1.72 -21.22
N VAL A 12 -26.69 0.47 -21.68
CA VAL A 12 -27.75 -0.02 -22.55
C VAL A 12 -28.44 -1.18 -21.87
N TYR A 13 -29.51 -0.84 -21.16
CA TYR A 13 -30.61 -1.76 -20.94
C TYR A 13 -31.49 -1.78 -22.20
N GLU A 14 -32.38 -2.77 -22.32
CA GLU A 14 -33.27 -2.84 -23.48
C GLU A 14 -34.23 -1.63 -23.55
N GLU A 15 -34.48 -0.97 -22.43
CA GLU A 15 -35.23 0.29 -22.32
C GLU A 15 -34.52 1.50 -22.95
N ASP A 16 -33.19 1.52 -22.99
CA ASP A 16 -32.41 2.52 -23.73
C ASP A 16 -32.51 2.30 -25.25
N LEU A 17 -33.28 1.28 -25.70
CA LEU A 17 -33.42 0.92 -27.10
C LEU A 17 -34.35 1.78 -27.97
N ASN A 18 -34.90 2.88 -27.46
CA ASN A 18 -35.88 3.70 -28.19
C ASN A 18 -35.40 5.10 -28.63
N ILE A 19 -34.09 5.31 -28.85
CA ILE A 19 -33.58 6.61 -29.32
C ILE A 19 -33.52 6.60 -30.85
N GLU A 20 -34.43 7.33 -31.51
CA GLU A 20 -34.35 7.64 -32.95
C GLU A 20 -33.25 8.68 -33.21
N PRO A 21 -32.18 8.36 -33.96
CA PRO A 21 -31.37 9.38 -34.60
C PRO A 21 -32.11 9.86 -35.85
N SER A 22 -32.41 11.16 -35.88
CA SER A 22 -32.99 11.85 -37.04
C SER A 22 -32.30 11.46 -38.36
N ASN A 23 -33.08 10.89 -39.30
CA ASN A 23 -32.86 10.70 -40.74
C ASN A 23 -32.89 9.27 -41.30
N ILE A 24 -33.37 8.26 -40.56
CA ILE A 24 -33.72 6.96 -41.15
C ILE A 24 -35.15 6.65 -40.72
N SER A 25 -36.06 6.43 -41.68
CA SER A 25 -37.44 5.99 -41.41
C SER A 25 -37.47 4.46 -41.48
N PRO A 26 -37.37 3.74 -40.35
CA PRO A 26 -37.47 2.30 -40.35
C PRO A 26 -38.88 1.83 -40.76
N PRO A 27 -39.05 0.61 -41.31
CA PRO A 27 -40.36 -0.03 -41.38
C PRO A 27 -40.96 -0.17 -39.97
N GLU A 28 -42.30 -0.18 -39.85
CA GLU A 28 -42.97 -0.42 -38.56
C GLU A 28 -42.44 -1.72 -37.95
N PRO A 29 -41.99 -1.72 -36.68
CA PRO A 29 -41.47 -2.92 -36.04
C PRO A 29 -42.52 -4.04 -36.07
N GLU A 30 -42.09 -5.27 -36.35
CA GLU A 30 -42.93 -6.46 -36.13
C GLU A 30 -43.29 -6.56 -34.64
N ASP A 31 -44.48 -7.11 -34.31
CA ASP A 31 -44.88 -7.39 -32.92
C ASP A 31 -43.74 -8.13 -32.18
N ASN A 32 -43.24 -7.53 -31.09
CA ASN A 32 -42.16 -8.02 -30.21
C ASN A 32 -40.69 -7.85 -30.72
N GLU A 33 -40.40 -6.86 -31.57
CA GLU A 33 -39.02 -6.42 -31.91
C GLU A 33 -38.69 -5.03 -31.34
N ILE A 34 -37.53 -4.90 -30.68
CA ILE A 34 -36.98 -3.62 -30.20
C ILE A 34 -35.60 -3.40 -30.85
N TYR A 35 -35.31 -2.19 -31.37
CA TYR A 35 -34.04 -1.93 -32.07
C TYR A 35 -33.36 -0.59 -31.70
N ILE A 36 -32.04 -0.61 -31.48
CA ILE A 36 -31.20 0.61 -31.44
C ILE A 36 -30.42 0.76 -32.72
N THR A 37 -30.35 1.99 -33.19
CA THR A 37 -29.33 2.43 -34.15
C THR A 37 -28.19 3.16 -33.42
N LYS A 38 -26.98 2.59 -33.41
CA LYS A 38 -25.77 3.25 -32.88
C LYS A 38 -24.92 3.81 -34.02
N SER A 39 -24.54 5.08 -33.93
CA SER A 39 -23.53 5.65 -34.83
C SER A 39 -22.13 5.12 -34.52
N LEU A 40 -21.38 4.79 -35.57
CA LEU A 40 -19.98 4.35 -35.51
C LEU A 40 -18.98 5.49 -35.40
N THR A 41 -19.40 6.75 -35.57
CA THR A 41 -18.52 7.92 -35.41
C THR A 41 -17.94 7.95 -33.98
N GLY A 42 -16.62 7.73 -33.86
CA GLY A 42 -15.90 7.74 -32.57
C GLY A 42 -15.63 6.35 -31.96
N TRP A 43 -16.07 5.24 -32.58
CA TRP A 43 -15.85 3.89 -32.06
C TRP A 43 -14.49 3.31 -32.48
N ASN A 44 -13.61 3.03 -31.51
CA ASN A 44 -12.33 2.34 -31.76
C ASN A 44 -12.47 0.85 -32.09
N ASN A 45 -13.59 0.21 -31.71
CA ASN A 45 -13.86 -1.20 -32.02
C ASN A 45 -15.34 -1.44 -32.37
N LYS A 46 -15.62 -1.60 -33.68
CA LYS A 46 -16.96 -1.88 -34.23
C LYS A 46 -17.58 -3.18 -33.68
N GLU A 47 -16.78 -4.08 -33.11
CA GLU A 47 -17.28 -5.33 -32.50
C GLU A 47 -17.87 -5.17 -31.10
N ALA A 48 -17.65 -4.03 -30.43
CA ALA A 48 -18.02 -3.82 -29.03
C ALA A 48 -19.52 -3.57 -28.79
N ALA A 49 -20.36 -3.45 -29.81
CA ALA A 49 -21.77 -3.07 -29.60
C ALA A 49 -22.56 -4.02 -28.68
N PHE A 50 -22.19 -5.31 -28.65
CA PHE A 50 -22.79 -6.29 -27.72
C PHE A 50 -22.20 -6.26 -26.30
N THR A 51 -21.08 -5.57 -26.07
CA THR A 51 -20.41 -5.59 -24.76
C THR A 51 -21.10 -4.71 -23.73
N ASP A 52 -22.00 -3.82 -24.14
CA ASP A 52 -22.68 -2.92 -23.19
C ASP A 52 -24.04 -3.49 -22.71
N ILE A 53 -24.54 -4.54 -23.38
CA ILE A 53 -25.77 -5.25 -23.00
C ILE A 53 -25.57 -6.02 -21.69
N GLN A 54 -26.44 -5.78 -20.71
CA GLN A 54 -26.35 -6.42 -19.38
C GLN A 54 -26.85 -7.88 -19.35
N TYR A 55 -27.57 -8.32 -20.37
CA TYR A 55 -28.07 -9.69 -20.52
C TYR A 55 -26.95 -10.69 -20.87
N SER A 56 -27.07 -11.91 -20.35
CA SER A 56 -26.11 -12.96 -20.63
C SER A 56 -26.22 -13.43 -22.08
N MET A 57 -25.17 -13.22 -22.86
CA MET A 57 -25.16 -13.59 -24.29
C MET A 57 -24.51 -14.95 -24.55
N GLY A 58 -25.16 -15.76 -25.39
CA GLY A 58 -24.62 -17.02 -25.89
C GLY A 58 -23.49 -16.83 -26.90
N LYS A 59 -22.89 -17.95 -27.34
CA LYS A 59 -21.95 -17.92 -28.47
C LYS A 59 -22.67 -17.42 -29.73
N PRO A 60 -21.98 -16.70 -30.62
CA PRO A 60 -22.55 -16.29 -31.90
C PRO A 60 -23.07 -17.49 -32.68
N SER A 61 -24.28 -17.40 -33.22
CA SER A 61 -24.86 -18.39 -34.12
C SER A 61 -25.00 -17.78 -35.51
N GLY A 62 -24.14 -18.21 -36.45
CA GLY A 62 -24.17 -17.75 -37.83
C GLY A 62 -23.64 -16.32 -38.04
N GLY A 63 -23.08 -16.09 -39.22
CA GLY A 63 -22.73 -14.77 -39.75
C GLY A 63 -23.19 -14.76 -41.20
N ASN A 64 -24.42 -14.29 -41.42
CA ASN A 64 -25.03 -14.33 -42.75
C ASN A 64 -24.95 -12.92 -43.35
N ASN A 65 -24.46 -12.84 -44.58
CA ASN A 65 -24.61 -11.64 -45.38
C ASN A 65 -26.06 -11.57 -45.86
N THR A 66 -26.73 -10.47 -45.57
CA THR A 66 -28.13 -10.22 -45.95
C THR A 66 -28.28 -8.76 -46.35
N VAL A 67 -29.44 -8.39 -46.87
CA VAL A 67 -29.86 -7.00 -47.00
C VAL A 67 -30.64 -6.58 -45.75
N CYS A 68 -30.53 -5.31 -45.35
CA CYS A 68 -31.24 -4.75 -44.21
C CYS A 68 -32.15 -3.60 -44.66
N SER A 69 -33.46 -3.85 -44.63
CA SER A 69 -34.49 -2.85 -44.94
C SER A 69 -34.45 -1.66 -44.00
N TYR A 70 -34.12 -1.86 -42.72
CA TYR A 70 -33.94 -0.78 -41.73
C TYR A 70 -32.85 0.23 -42.11
N LEU A 71 -31.92 -0.13 -43.03
CA LEU A 71 -30.86 0.76 -43.52
C LEU A 71 -31.06 1.10 -45.01
N GLY A 72 -32.26 0.94 -45.56
CA GLY A 72 -32.53 1.20 -46.99
C GLY A 72 -31.96 0.12 -47.91
N ASP A 73 -32.11 -1.15 -47.53
CA ASP A 73 -31.67 -2.34 -48.28
C ASP A 73 -30.16 -2.44 -48.50
N VAL A 74 -29.38 -1.85 -47.59
CA VAL A 74 -27.92 -1.96 -47.57
C VAL A 74 -27.49 -3.41 -47.28
N ALA A 75 -26.42 -3.85 -47.93
CA ALA A 75 -25.79 -5.13 -47.65
C ALA A 75 -25.10 -5.12 -46.27
N VAL A 76 -25.48 -6.06 -45.42
CA VAL A 76 -25.08 -6.14 -44.01
C VAL A 76 -24.56 -7.52 -43.65
N THR A 77 -23.73 -7.59 -42.62
CA THR A 77 -23.46 -8.81 -41.86
C THR A 77 -24.37 -8.86 -40.64
N LYS A 78 -25.22 -9.89 -40.55
CA LYS A 78 -26.06 -10.15 -39.37
C LYS A 78 -25.41 -11.21 -38.49
N LYS A 79 -25.22 -10.90 -37.20
CA LYS A 79 -24.68 -11.80 -36.17
C LYS A 79 -25.71 -12.00 -35.07
N ASP A 80 -26.16 -13.23 -34.91
CA ASP A 80 -27.18 -13.56 -33.92
C ASP A 80 -26.59 -14.14 -32.64
N ARG A 81 -27.21 -13.83 -31.52
CA ARG A 81 -26.94 -14.40 -30.19
C ARG A 81 -28.23 -14.67 -29.47
N THR A 82 -28.20 -15.56 -28.49
CA THR A 82 -29.35 -15.86 -27.64
C THR A 82 -29.07 -15.44 -26.21
N CYS A 83 -30.08 -14.89 -25.55
CA CYS A 83 -30.05 -14.70 -24.10
C CYS A 83 -29.92 -16.08 -23.43
N GLN A 84 -28.93 -16.24 -22.56
CA GLN A 84 -28.72 -17.46 -21.76
C GLN A 84 -29.53 -17.44 -20.45
N GLY A 85 -30.31 -16.37 -20.25
CA GLY A 85 -31.04 -16.07 -19.03
C GLY A 85 -30.13 -15.79 -17.85
N LEU A 86 -30.56 -16.22 -16.67
CA LEU A 86 -29.90 -15.91 -15.40
C LEU A 86 -30.02 -17.07 -14.40
N LYS A 87 -29.57 -16.84 -13.17
CA LYS A 87 -29.62 -17.82 -12.10
C LYS A 87 -30.52 -17.35 -10.97
N ILE A 88 -31.41 -18.21 -10.50
CA ILE A 88 -32.30 -17.96 -9.36
C ILE A 88 -32.16 -19.07 -8.32
N CYS A 89 -32.62 -18.82 -7.10
CA CYS A 89 -32.73 -19.86 -6.08
C CYS A 89 -33.84 -20.88 -6.43
N GLU A 90 -33.69 -22.15 -6.06
CA GLU A 90 -34.77 -23.16 -6.17
C GLU A 90 -36.03 -22.74 -5.40
N PHE A 91 -35.85 -22.01 -4.29
CA PHE A 91 -36.91 -21.42 -3.46
C PHE A 91 -37.33 -20.02 -3.91
N ALA A 92 -37.02 -19.65 -5.15
CA ALA A 92 -37.40 -18.35 -5.68
C ALA A 92 -38.91 -18.14 -5.56
N ASP A 93 -39.29 -16.90 -5.23
CA ASP A 93 -40.67 -16.46 -5.22
C ASP A 93 -41.35 -16.68 -6.57
N GLN A 94 -42.67 -16.92 -6.56
CA GLN A 94 -43.42 -17.19 -7.78
C GLN A 94 -43.42 -15.95 -8.70
N GLU A 95 -43.42 -14.74 -8.15
CA GLU A 95 -43.30 -13.48 -8.91
C GLU A 95 -42.03 -13.48 -9.79
N LEU A 96 -40.89 -14.00 -9.29
CA LEU A 96 -39.65 -14.10 -10.08
C LEU A 96 -39.66 -15.26 -11.08
N LYS A 97 -40.40 -16.33 -10.77
CA LYS A 97 -40.51 -17.52 -11.64
C LYS A 97 -41.42 -17.26 -12.83
N GLU A 98 -42.41 -16.40 -12.69
CA GLU A 98 -43.39 -16.10 -13.74
C GLU A 98 -43.15 -14.77 -14.44
N MET A 99 -42.21 -13.94 -13.96
CA MET A 99 -41.92 -12.65 -14.58
C MET A 99 -41.58 -12.78 -16.07
N GLU A 100 -42.27 -11.93 -16.84
CA GLU A 100 -42.01 -11.65 -18.24
C GLU A 100 -41.82 -10.15 -18.45
N HIS A 101 -40.89 -9.76 -19.32
CA HIS A 101 -40.68 -8.36 -19.66
C HIS A 101 -40.07 -8.17 -21.05
N GLU A 102 -40.31 -7.00 -21.63
CA GLU A 102 -39.68 -6.50 -22.86
C GLU A 102 -38.83 -5.25 -22.58
N THR A 103 -39.19 -4.49 -21.54
CA THR A 103 -38.44 -3.34 -21.02
C THR A 103 -38.10 -3.57 -19.55
N VAL A 104 -37.06 -2.91 -19.08
CA VAL A 104 -36.69 -2.90 -17.66
C VAL A 104 -37.21 -1.59 -17.05
N ASP A 105 -37.61 -1.60 -15.79
CA ASP A 105 -37.78 -0.39 -14.99
C ASP A 105 -36.99 -0.62 -13.70
N PRO A 106 -35.81 0.02 -13.54
CA PRO A 106 -34.96 -0.17 -12.37
C PRO A 106 -35.64 0.19 -11.04
N ASP A 107 -36.63 1.09 -11.07
CA ASP A 107 -37.36 1.59 -9.91
C ASP A 107 -38.65 0.81 -9.63
N SER A 108 -38.93 -0.24 -10.41
CA SER A 108 -40.09 -1.10 -10.16
C SER A 108 -40.03 -1.76 -8.78
N ASP A 109 -41.18 -1.88 -8.12
CA ASP A 109 -41.32 -2.51 -6.78
C ASP A 109 -40.63 -3.87 -6.70
N LEU A 110 -40.62 -4.63 -7.80
CA LEU A 110 -40.02 -5.96 -7.85
C LEU A 110 -38.49 -5.90 -8.03
N CYS A 111 -37.95 -4.95 -8.80
CA CYS A 111 -36.52 -4.66 -8.81
C CYS A 111 -36.04 -4.19 -7.43
N LEU A 112 -36.84 -3.39 -6.73
CA LEU A 112 -36.58 -3.01 -5.34
C LEU A 112 -36.60 -4.23 -4.41
N LYS A 113 -37.58 -5.14 -4.50
CA LYS A 113 -37.62 -6.41 -3.72
C LYS A 113 -36.44 -7.36 -4.02
N ILE A 114 -35.95 -7.39 -5.26
CA ILE A 114 -34.74 -8.16 -5.63
C ILE A 114 -33.49 -7.58 -4.95
N ASN A 115 -33.46 -6.25 -4.82
CA ASN A 115 -32.35 -5.49 -4.23
C ASN A 115 -32.49 -5.26 -2.72
N GLU A 116 -33.69 -5.45 -2.16
CA GLU A 116 -33.89 -5.67 -0.74
C GLU A 116 -33.10 -6.92 -0.40
N GLU A 117 -31.95 -6.72 0.24
CA GLU A 117 -31.40 -7.76 1.08
C GLU A 117 -32.58 -8.25 1.92
N LEU A 118 -32.72 -9.56 2.11
CA LEU A 118 -33.51 -10.10 3.21
C LEU A 118 -32.85 -9.65 4.53
N SER A 119 -32.85 -8.34 4.78
CA SER A 119 -32.28 -7.58 5.89
C SER A 119 -33.25 -7.63 7.06
N ALA A 120 -34.00 -8.73 7.17
CA ALA A 120 -34.46 -9.13 8.47
C ALA A 120 -33.21 -9.61 9.21
N ASN A 121 -32.61 -8.70 9.98
CA ASN A 121 -31.71 -9.00 11.10
C ASN A 121 -32.52 -9.75 12.18
N ASN A 122 -33.04 -10.88 11.76
CA ASN A 122 -33.91 -11.77 12.48
C ASN A 122 -32.95 -12.78 13.11
N VAL A 123 -32.97 -12.81 14.44
CA VAL A 123 -32.16 -13.70 15.26
C VAL A 123 -32.28 -15.16 14.79
N LYS A 124 -33.46 -15.59 14.30
CA LYS A 124 -33.72 -16.92 13.71
C LYS A 124 -32.95 -17.18 12.40
N ASN A 125 -32.83 -16.22 11.47
CA ASN A 125 -32.00 -16.37 10.26
C ASN A 125 -30.51 -16.49 10.60
N ASN A 126 -30.03 -15.69 11.55
CA ASN A 126 -28.65 -15.80 12.05
C ASN A 126 -28.40 -17.16 12.73
N THR A 127 -29.39 -17.66 13.46
CA THR A 127 -29.36 -19.01 14.05
C THR A 127 -29.29 -20.10 12.98
N PHE A 128 -30.11 -20.03 11.94
CA PHE A 128 -30.10 -20.96 10.80
C PHE A 128 -28.76 -20.95 10.07
N ALA A 129 -28.21 -19.77 9.76
CA ALA A 129 -26.91 -19.64 9.14
C ALA A 129 -25.79 -20.24 10.02
N THR A 130 -25.85 -20.01 11.34
CA THR A 130 -24.90 -20.57 12.31
C THR A 130 -24.99 -22.10 12.36
N TYR A 131 -26.21 -22.65 12.37
CA TYR A 131 -26.46 -24.09 12.31
C TYR A 131 -25.86 -24.73 11.05
N LEU A 132 -26.15 -24.18 9.86
CA LEU A 132 -25.62 -24.68 8.59
C LEU A 132 -24.08 -24.59 8.55
N ALA A 133 -23.52 -23.47 9.01
CA ALA A 133 -22.08 -23.27 9.10
C ALA A 133 -21.41 -24.29 10.03
N ALA A 134 -22.06 -24.67 11.13
CA ALA A 134 -21.53 -25.66 12.06
C ALA A 134 -21.39 -27.06 11.44
N TYR A 135 -22.35 -27.47 10.60
CA TYR A 135 -22.28 -28.74 9.87
C TYR A 135 -21.28 -28.70 8.71
N LYS A 136 -21.17 -27.58 8.00
CA LYS A 136 -20.16 -27.39 6.94
C LYS A 136 -18.72 -27.36 7.48
N THR A 137 -18.55 -26.83 8.69
CA THR A 137 -17.22 -26.69 9.31
C THR A 137 -16.72 -28.07 9.75
N LYS A 138 -15.80 -28.66 8.99
CA LYS A 138 -15.15 -29.92 9.35
C LYS A 138 -14.36 -29.80 10.67
N CYS A 139 -14.36 -30.87 11.46
CA CYS A 139 -13.55 -30.93 12.69
C CYS A 139 -12.06 -31.02 12.30
N ARG A 140 -11.19 -30.20 12.91
CA ARG A 140 -9.75 -30.19 12.58
C ARG A 140 -8.94 -31.27 13.29
N TYR A 141 -9.54 -31.98 14.24
CA TYR A 141 -8.90 -33.09 14.93
C TYR A 141 -8.69 -34.27 14.00
N VAL A 142 -7.48 -34.83 14.03
CA VAL A 142 -7.06 -36.00 13.25
C VAL A 142 -6.41 -37.00 14.20
N GLN A 143 -6.85 -38.26 14.12
CA GLN A 143 -6.28 -39.36 14.89
C GLN A 143 -5.91 -40.48 13.91
N ASN A 144 -4.65 -40.94 13.94
CA ASN A 144 -4.13 -41.98 13.04
C ASN A 144 -4.42 -41.71 11.54
N GLY A 145 -4.29 -40.44 11.12
CA GLY A 145 -4.58 -40.01 9.75
C GLY A 145 -6.08 -39.88 9.40
N MET A 146 -6.98 -40.28 10.29
CA MET A 146 -8.43 -40.16 10.10
C MET A 146 -8.98 -38.88 10.73
N GLN A 147 -9.69 -38.08 9.93
CA GLN A 147 -10.35 -36.87 10.41
C GLN A 147 -11.56 -37.20 11.28
N CYS A 148 -11.71 -36.49 12.40
CA CYS A 148 -12.83 -36.65 13.32
C CYS A 148 -14.19 -36.44 12.62
N THR A 149 -15.10 -37.42 12.76
CA THR A 149 -16.46 -37.41 12.20
C THR A 149 -17.53 -36.91 13.17
N GLY A 150 -17.12 -36.39 14.34
CA GLY A 150 -18.05 -35.92 15.37
C GLY A 150 -18.98 -34.80 14.89
N LYS A 151 -20.25 -34.90 15.27
CA LYS A 151 -21.31 -33.94 14.93
C LYS A 151 -21.18 -32.66 15.76
N PRO A 152 -21.64 -31.51 15.25
CA PRO A 152 -21.71 -30.29 16.04
C PRO A 152 -22.73 -30.46 17.17
N VAL A 153 -22.35 -30.07 18.39
CA VAL A 153 -23.23 -30.14 19.57
C VAL A 153 -23.07 -28.88 20.42
N LEU A 154 -24.16 -28.42 21.04
CA LEU A 154 -24.11 -27.25 21.92
C LEU A 154 -23.43 -27.64 23.26
N LYS A 155 -22.37 -26.95 23.63
CA LYS A 155 -21.64 -27.13 24.89
C LYS A 155 -21.66 -25.85 25.72
N CYS A 156 -21.62 -26.02 27.04
CA CYS A 156 -21.59 -24.93 28.01
C CYS A 156 -20.19 -24.85 28.63
N LEU A 157 -19.60 -23.66 28.63
CA LEU A 157 -18.37 -23.34 29.34
C LEU A 157 -18.76 -22.68 30.67
N ARG A 158 -18.75 -23.47 31.75
CA ARG A 158 -18.91 -22.95 33.12
C ARG A 158 -17.57 -22.40 33.60
N ARG A 159 -17.53 -21.15 34.05
CA ARG A 159 -16.40 -20.58 34.78
C ARG A 159 -16.60 -20.87 36.28
N HIS A 160 -15.53 -20.89 37.05
CA HIS A 160 -15.56 -21.14 38.51
C HIS A 160 -16.29 -20.05 39.32
N ASP A 161 -16.66 -18.93 38.69
CA ASP A 161 -17.35 -17.81 39.32
C ASP A 161 -18.84 -17.85 38.96
N GLU A 162 -19.69 -18.07 39.97
CA GLU A 162 -21.15 -18.24 39.83
C GLU A 162 -21.87 -16.94 39.44
N THR A 163 -21.18 -15.80 39.45
CA THR A 163 -21.75 -14.48 39.13
C THR A 163 -21.82 -14.18 37.62
N ILE A 164 -21.14 -14.95 36.78
CA ILE A 164 -21.09 -14.75 35.32
C ILE A 164 -21.97 -15.80 34.62
N PRO A 165 -22.94 -15.40 33.78
CA PRO A 165 -23.82 -16.35 33.10
C PRO A 165 -23.03 -17.34 32.22
N PRO A 166 -23.52 -18.59 32.08
CA PRO A 166 -22.84 -19.62 31.32
C PRO A 166 -22.67 -19.21 29.85
N THR A 167 -21.45 -19.33 29.34
CA THR A 167 -21.18 -19.07 27.91
C THR A 167 -21.35 -20.35 27.11
N TYR A 168 -22.10 -20.28 26.01
CA TYR A 168 -22.35 -21.42 25.14
C TYR A 168 -21.51 -21.35 23.86
N PHE A 169 -21.11 -22.52 23.36
CA PHE A 169 -20.37 -22.67 22.10
C PHE A 169 -20.78 -23.95 21.38
N ILE A 170 -20.53 -24.05 20.07
CA ILE A 170 -20.73 -25.30 19.33
C ILE A 170 -19.41 -26.09 19.35
N GLY A 171 -19.45 -27.25 20.01
CA GLY A 171 -18.36 -28.18 20.15
C GLY A 171 -18.48 -29.40 19.25
N CYS A 172 -17.56 -30.35 19.41
CA CYS A 172 -17.59 -31.65 18.74
C CYS A 172 -18.16 -32.73 19.68
N SER A 173 -19.07 -33.57 19.18
CA SER A 173 -19.61 -34.72 19.91
C SER A 173 -18.56 -35.79 20.20
N GLY A 174 -17.56 -35.92 19.32
CA GLY A 174 -16.47 -36.89 19.45
C GLY A 174 -15.29 -36.43 20.30
N TRP A 175 -15.38 -35.26 20.93
CA TRP A 175 -14.31 -34.73 21.79
C TRP A 175 -14.23 -35.48 23.12
N LYS A 176 -13.03 -35.89 23.50
CA LYS A 176 -12.70 -36.47 24.81
C LYS A 176 -11.77 -35.54 25.61
N PRO A 177 -11.72 -35.70 26.95
CA PRO A 177 -10.77 -34.97 27.78
C PRO A 177 -9.33 -35.12 27.27
N ASN A 178 -8.54 -34.03 27.32
CA ASN A 178 -7.16 -33.92 26.83
C ASN A 178 -6.96 -33.91 25.30
N GLU A 179 -8.01 -34.06 24.49
CA GLU A 179 -7.90 -33.89 23.03
C GLU A 179 -7.98 -32.40 22.64
N LYS A 180 -6.99 -31.93 21.85
CA LYS A 180 -6.91 -30.56 21.33
C LYS A 180 -7.39 -30.48 19.88
N PHE A 181 -7.70 -29.28 19.38
CA PHE A 181 -8.05 -29.02 17.98
C PHE A 181 -9.38 -29.60 17.47
N HIS A 182 -10.25 -30.07 18.35
CA HIS A 182 -11.64 -30.34 17.99
C HIS A 182 -12.39 -29.05 17.62
N ARG A 183 -13.55 -29.21 16.94
CA ARG A 183 -14.44 -28.12 16.57
C ARG A 183 -14.75 -27.23 17.79
N PHE A 184 -14.50 -25.94 17.62
CA PHE A 184 -14.90 -24.88 18.55
C PHE A 184 -15.41 -23.70 17.73
N ILE A 185 -16.70 -23.40 17.86
CA ILE A 185 -17.34 -22.26 17.19
C ILE A 185 -18.00 -21.42 18.28
N GLY A 186 -17.47 -20.22 18.51
CA GLY A 186 -18.05 -19.25 19.45
C GLY A 186 -19.37 -18.69 18.92
N LEU A 187 -20.33 -18.47 19.81
CA LEU A 187 -21.63 -17.89 19.47
C LEU A 187 -21.57 -16.35 19.55
N LYS A 188 -22.27 -15.68 18.64
CA LYS A 188 -22.48 -14.23 18.63
C LYS A 188 -23.74 -13.87 19.42
N GLU A 189 -23.88 -12.60 19.80
CA GLU A 189 -25.00 -12.10 20.63
C GLU A 189 -26.39 -12.22 19.95
N ASN A 190 -26.45 -12.19 18.61
CA ASN A 190 -27.71 -12.24 17.84
C ASN A 190 -28.09 -13.67 17.42
N ILE A 191 -28.04 -14.63 18.35
CA ILE A 191 -28.39 -16.04 18.10
C ILE A 191 -29.40 -16.50 19.16
N ASP A 192 -30.48 -17.11 18.70
CA ASP A 192 -31.45 -17.78 19.57
C ASP A 192 -30.89 -19.14 19.99
N LEU A 193 -30.47 -19.23 21.26
CA LEU A 193 -29.89 -20.45 21.83
C LEU A 193 -30.88 -21.61 21.92
N ASN A 194 -32.18 -21.33 22.10
CA ASN A 194 -33.20 -22.36 22.20
C ASN A 194 -33.47 -22.96 20.82
N LEU A 195 -33.62 -22.10 19.82
CA LEU A 195 -33.76 -22.54 18.42
C LEU A 195 -32.51 -23.30 17.95
N LEU A 196 -31.31 -22.79 18.23
CA LEU A 196 -30.06 -23.47 17.88
C LEU A 196 -29.98 -24.86 18.52
N ARG A 197 -30.42 -24.98 19.78
CA ARG A 197 -30.47 -26.26 20.50
C ARG A 197 -31.46 -27.23 19.85
N GLN A 198 -32.66 -26.77 19.49
CA GLN A 198 -33.65 -27.59 18.79
C GLN A 198 -33.07 -28.11 17.47
N LEU A 199 -32.44 -27.25 16.67
CA LEU A 199 -31.83 -27.62 15.39
C LEU A 199 -30.69 -28.64 15.54
N LEU A 200 -29.76 -28.42 16.47
CA LEU A 200 -28.63 -29.33 16.70
C LEU A 200 -29.07 -30.70 17.26
N ASN A 201 -30.19 -30.73 17.99
CA ASN A 201 -30.75 -31.96 18.55
C ASN A 201 -31.75 -32.66 17.62
N GLY A 202 -32.09 -32.06 16.47
CA GLY A 202 -33.09 -32.60 15.54
C GLY A 202 -34.54 -32.52 16.04
N LEU A 203 -34.83 -31.56 16.93
CA LEU A 203 -36.14 -31.31 17.55
C LEU A 203 -36.86 -30.11 16.94
N TYR A 204 -36.42 -29.63 15.78
CA TYR A 204 -37.03 -28.49 15.11
C TYR A 204 -38.28 -28.94 14.34
N GLU A 205 -39.44 -28.47 14.77
CA GLU A 205 -40.72 -28.63 14.08
C GLU A 205 -41.01 -27.29 13.36
N GLY A 206 -40.98 -27.31 12.03
CA GLY A 206 -41.18 -26.12 11.21
C GLY A 206 -42.60 -25.57 11.32
N GLU A 207 -42.81 -24.34 10.83
CA GLU A 207 -44.11 -23.66 10.89
C GLU A 207 -45.09 -24.17 9.82
N SER A 208 -44.62 -24.87 8.79
CA SER A 208 -45.46 -25.53 7.77
C SER A 208 -44.70 -26.66 7.05
N ASN A 209 -45.42 -27.58 6.38
CA ASN A 209 -44.84 -28.65 5.55
C ASN A 209 -44.46 -28.21 4.14
N GLU A 210 -44.92 -27.04 3.68
CA GLU A 210 -44.59 -26.51 2.35
C GLU A 210 -43.31 -25.68 2.40
N PRO A 211 -42.44 -25.74 1.37
CA PRO A 211 -41.27 -24.88 1.29
C PRO A 211 -41.71 -23.43 1.12
N VAL A 212 -41.16 -22.54 1.95
CA VAL A 212 -41.43 -21.10 1.84
C VAL A 212 -40.74 -20.56 0.59
N ASN A 213 -41.51 -20.30 -0.46
CA ASN A 213 -41.03 -19.73 -1.72
C ASN A 213 -41.13 -18.21 -1.69
N ASN A 214 -40.22 -17.57 -0.95
CA ASN A 214 -40.15 -16.11 -0.81
C ASN A 214 -38.73 -15.57 -1.06
N CYS A 215 -37.91 -16.32 -1.78
CA CYS A 215 -36.53 -15.94 -2.04
C CYS A 215 -36.45 -15.02 -3.26
N PHE A 216 -35.92 -13.82 -3.07
CA PHE A 216 -35.69 -12.87 -4.16
C PHE A 216 -34.26 -12.89 -4.72
N THR A 217 -33.48 -13.95 -4.43
CA THR A 217 -32.10 -14.06 -4.91
C THR A 217 -32.04 -14.27 -6.42
N VAL A 218 -31.57 -13.24 -7.12
CA VAL A 218 -31.23 -13.26 -8.54
C VAL A 218 -29.73 -13.08 -8.71
N LEU A 219 -29.11 -13.90 -9.56
CA LEU A 219 -27.68 -13.87 -9.85
C LEU A 219 -27.44 -13.85 -11.36
N PRO A 220 -26.39 -13.15 -11.83
CA PRO A 220 -26.01 -13.22 -13.23
C PRO A 220 -25.60 -14.65 -13.59
N ASN A 221 -25.82 -15.05 -14.84
CA ASN A 221 -25.49 -16.39 -15.29
C ASN A 221 -23.98 -16.74 -15.12
N SER A 222 -23.11 -15.73 -15.20
CA SER A 222 -21.66 -15.83 -14.96
C SER A 222 -21.28 -16.12 -13.49
N SER A 223 -22.22 -16.02 -12.56
CA SER A 223 -22.00 -16.30 -11.14
C SER A 223 -21.56 -17.76 -10.94
N LYS A 224 -20.51 -17.94 -10.14
CA LYS A 224 -20.00 -19.27 -9.73
C LYS A 224 -20.66 -19.80 -8.46
N LYS A 225 -21.61 -19.06 -7.86
CA LYS A 225 -22.34 -19.51 -6.68
C LYS A 225 -23.27 -20.67 -7.06
N VAL A 226 -23.17 -21.76 -6.29
CA VAL A 226 -23.99 -22.97 -6.46
C VAL A 226 -25.12 -23.02 -5.41
N HIS A 227 -24.94 -22.32 -4.29
CA HIS A 227 -25.90 -22.23 -3.20
C HIS A 227 -26.34 -20.79 -2.95
N CYS A 228 -27.59 -20.63 -2.52
CA CYS A 228 -28.16 -19.37 -2.09
C CYS A 228 -27.39 -18.83 -0.88
N PRO A 229 -27.09 -17.52 -0.82
CA PRO A 229 -26.47 -16.92 0.36
C PRO A 229 -27.37 -16.94 1.61
N TYR A 230 -28.69 -17.11 1.42
CA TYR A 230 -29.66 -17.13 2.51
C TYR A 230 -30.05 -18.57 2.89
N PRO A 231 -30.21 -18.86 4.19
CA PRO A 231 -30.76 -20.13 4.65
C PRO A 231 -32.24 -20.24 4.28
N HIS A 232 -32.68 -21.44 3.90
CA HIS A 232 -34.08 -21.73 3.58
C HIS A 232 -34.63 -22.83 4.46
N CYS A 233 -35.94 -22.72 4.72
CA CYS A 233 -36.73 -23.73 5.42
C CYS A 233 -37.54 -24.53 4.39
N ALA A 234 -37.38 -25.85 4.39
CA ALA A 234 -38.19 -26.77 3.61
C ALA A 234 -38.80 -27.81 4.57
N GLY A 235 -40.03 -27.55 5.00
CA GLY A 235 -40.65 -28.32 6.10
C GLY A 235 -39.86 -28.17 7.40
N ASN A 236 -39.43 -29.30 7.97
CA ASN A 236 -38.63 -29.34 9.20
C ASN A 236 -37.11 -29.27 8.96
N THR A 237 -36.66 -29.10 7.72
CA THR A 237 -35.23 -29.11 7.37
C THR A 237 -34.75 -27.72 6.98
N ILE A 238 -33.66 -27.29 7.62
CA ILE A 238 -32.93 -26.08 7.24
C ILE A 238 -31.81 -26.46 6.28
N ARG A 239 -31.80 -25.88 5.09
CA ARG A 239 -30.79 -26.12 4.06
C ARG A 239 -30.51 -24.85 3.26
N GLU A 240 -29.42 -24.86 2.51
CA GLU A 240 -29.19 -23.83 1.49
C GLU A 240 -29.93 -24.22 0.22
N GLY A 241 -30.55 -23.23 -0.42
CA GLY A 241 -31.18 -23.41 -1.72
C GLY A 241 -30.12 -23.58 -2.80
N SER A 242 -30.38 -24.47 -3.74
CA SER A 242 -29.59 -24.67 -4.95
C SER A 242 -29.85 -23.51 -5.91
N ILE A 243 -28.79 -23.02 -6.54
CA ILE A 243 -28.91 -21.99 -7.58
C ILE A 243 -29.11 -22.68 -8.94
N VAL A 244 -30.25 -22.42 -9.56
CA VAL A 244 -30.69 -23.02 -10.82
C VAL A 244 -30.68 -21.99 -11.95
N GLN A 245 -30.33 -22.41 -13.16
CA GLN A 245 -30.36 -21.55 -14.33
C GLN A 245 -31.79 -21.49 -14.90
N LYS A 246 -32.32 -20.27 -15.03
CA LYS A 246 -33.53 -19.98 -15.80
C LYS A 246 -33.10 -19.59 -17.21
N LYS A 247 -33.41 -20.44 -18.19
CA LYS A 247 -33.06 -20.18 -19.61
C LYS A 247 -33.98 -19.10 -20.19
N CYS A 248 -33.55 -18.49 -21.29
CA CYS A 248 -34.28 -17.48 -22.01
C CYS A 248 -34.33 -17.82 -23.51
N GLY A 249 -35.41 -17.45 -24.19
CA GLY A 249 -35.57 -17.63 -25.64
C GLY A 249 -35.21 -16.40 -26.49
N VAL A 250 -35.02 -15.23 -25.87
CA VAL A 250 -34.79 -13.96 -26.57
C VAL A 250 -33.55 -14.02 -27.44
N LYS A 251 -33.66 -13.46 -28.65
CA LYS A 251 -32.59 -13.39 -29.65
C LYS A 251 -32.15 -11.95 -29.84
N TYR A 252 -30.84 -11.76 -29.87
CA TYR A 252 -30.22 -10.50 -30.22
C TYR A 252 -29.56 -10.61 -31.58
N SER A 253 -29.88 -9.69 -32.46
CA SER A 253 -29.24 -9.55 -33.78
C SER A 253 -28.38 -8.30 -33.78
N LYS A 254 -27.13 -8.42 -34.20
CA LYS A 254 -26.29 -7.27 -34.54
C LYS A 254 -26.14 -7.21 -36.04
N ILE A 255 -26.52 -6.09 -36.60
CA ILE A 255 -26.54 -5.83 -38.02
C ILE A 255 -25.49 -4.75 -38.32
N VAL A 256 -24.46 -5.14 -39.07
CA VAL A 256 -23.33 -4.25 -39.41
C VAL A 256 -23.28 -4.09 -40.93
N PRO A 257 -23.35 -2.87 -41.48
CA PRO A 257 -23.13 -2.60 -42.89
C PRO A 257 -21.79 -3.14 -43.36
N ILE A 258 -21.75 -3.72 -44.56
CA ILE A 258 -20.50 -4.13 -45.20
C ILE A 258 -19.66 -2.90 -45.50
N ASP A 259 -20.30 -1.84 -46.02
CA ASP A 259 -19.70 -0.52 -46.22
C ASP A 259 -20.08 0.42 -45.08
N THR A 260 -19.22 0.46 -44.05
CA THR A 260 -19.39 1.35 -42.90
C THR A 260 -18.98 2.81 -43.17
N GLU A 261 -18.35 3.12 -44.31
CA GLU A 261 -18.02 4.51 -44.67
C GLU A 261 -19.26 5.20 -45.25
N SER A 262 -19.99 4.51 -46.13
CA SER A 262 -21.26 5.00 -46.68
C SER A 262 -22.42 4.89 -45.70
N CYS A 263 -22.39 3.90 -44.79
CA CYS A 263 -23.40 3.72 -43.74
C CYS A 263 -22.74 3.50 -42.37
N PRO A 264 -22.43 4.57 -41.61
CA PRO A 264 -21.73 4.47 -40.34
C PRO A 264 -22.66 4.11 -39.18
N TYR A 265 -23.66 3.26 -39.38
CA TYR A 265 -24.64 2.88 -38.36
C TYR A 265 -24.66 1.38 -38.15
N ILE A 266 -24.72 0.94 -36.88
CA ILE A 266 -24.97 -0.46 -36.51
C ILE A 266 -26.35 -0.53 -35.89
N ILE A 267 -27.13 -1.55 -36.27
CA ILE A 267 -28.41 -1.84 -35.63
C ILE A 267 -28.26 -3.03 -34.68
N LEU A 268 -28.75 -2.86 -33.46
CA LEU A 268 -28.94 -3.94 -32.50
C LEU A 268 -30.44 -4.20 -32.39
N VAL A 269 -30.88 -5.43 -32.60
CA VAL A 269 -32.30 -5.83 -32.49
C VAL A 269 -32.42 -6.87 -31.38
N SER A 270 -33.32 -6.66 -30.42
CA SER A 270 -33.80 -7.69 -29.50
C SER A 270 -35.16 -8.19 -29.98
N LYS A 271 -35.34 -9.52 -30.07
CA LYS A 271 -36.58 -10.16 -30.52
C LYS A 271 -37.09 -11.15 -29.49
N GLY A 272 -38.34 -10.95 -29.07
CA GLY A 272 -39.10 -11.80 -28.16
C GLY A 272 -39.16 -11.28 -26.72
N VAL A 273 -39.94 -11.97 -25.88
CA VAL A 273 -40.19 -11.61 -24.48
C VAL A 273 -39.22 -12.33 -23.54
N HIS A 274 -38.59 -11.61 -22.62
CA HIS A 274 -37.78 -12.22 -21.57
C HIS A 274 -38.66 -12.95 -20.57
N SER A 275 -38.41 -14.24 -20.35
CA SER A 275 -39.13 -15.04 -19.35
C SER A 275 -38.38 -15.14 -18.02
N HIS A 276 -37.65 -14.11 -17.60
CA HIS A 276 -36.85 -14.08 -16.38
C HIS A 276 -36.68 -12.64 -15.91
N PRO A 277 -36.41 -12.37 -14.63
CA PRO A 277 -36.23 -11.00 -14.17
C PRO A 277 -35.03 -10.29 -14.82
N PRO A 278 -35.00 -8.95 -14.84
CA PRO A 278 -33.86 -8.21 -15.33
C PRO A 278 -32.58 -8.63 -14.57
N PRO A 279 -31.48 -8.94 -15.27
CA PRO A 279 -30.23 -9.29 -14.60
C PRO A 279 -29.63 -8.05 -13.92
N PRO A 280 -29.01 -8.19 -12.74
CA PRO A 280 -28.37 -7.04 -12.10
C PRO A 280 -27.20 -6.52 -12.95
N PRO A 281 -26.99 -5.18 -13.04
CA PRO A 281 -25.96 -4.56 -13.87
C PRO A 281 -24.57 -4.98 -13.43
N ASN A 282 -24.07 -6.03 -14.05
CA ASN A 282 -22.82 -6.67 -13.71
C ASN A 282 -21.81 -6.53 -14.83
N HIS A 283 -22.07 -5.87 -15.95
CA HIS A 283 -21.03 -5.60 -16.93
C HIS A 283 -20.66 -4.12 -16.92
N VAL A 284 -19.36 -3.80 -16.86
CA VAL A 284 -18.89 -2.41 -16.98
C VAL A 284 -18.88 -2.09 -18.49
N PRO A 285 -19.62 -1.09 -18.96
CA PRO A 285 -19.57 -0.65 -20.36
C PRO A 285 -18.14 -0.37 -20.84
N ILE A 286 -17.87 -0.61 -22.12
CA ILE A 286 -16.50 -0.57 -22.64
C ILE A 286 -15.89 0.84 -22.60
N THR A 287 -16.72 1.88 -22.77
CA THR A 287 -16.34 3.30 -22.72
C THR A 287 -15.87 3.65 -21.30
N ILE A 288 -16.67 3.33 -20.30
CA ILE A 288 -16.36 3.51 -18.87
C ILE A 288 -15.12 2.70 -18.49
N ARG A 289 -15.04 1.45 -18.92
CA ARG A 289 -13.89 0.58 -18.65
C ARG A 289 -12.59 1.16 -19.23
N SER A 290 -12.62 1.64 -20.47
CA SER A 290 -11.45 2.23 -21.13
C SER A 290 -10.96 3.47 -20.38
N ARG A 291 -11.88 4.39 -20.05
CA ARG A 291 -11.57 5.59 -19.23
C ARG A 291 -11.02 5.23 -17.85
N LEU A 292 -11.57 4.20 -17.21
CA LEU A 292 -11.06 3.71 -15.92
C LEU A 292 -9.64 3.15 -16.05
N GLN A 293 -9.35 2.42 -17.14
CA GLN A 293 -8.00 1.91 -17.41
C GLN A 293 -7.01 3.06 -17.64
N GLU A 294 -7.41 4.09 -18.42
CA GLU A 294 -6.60 5.30 -18.63
C GLU A 294 -6.30 6.03 -17.31
N LEU A 295 -7.30 6.22 -16.46
CA LEU A 295 -7.13 6.77 -15.11
C LEU A 295 -6.08 5.98 -14.34
N ILE A 296 -6.17 4.65 -14.33
CA ILE A 296 -5.23 3.78 -13.62
C ILE A 296 -3.81 3.90 -14.22
N HIS A 297 -3.68 4.02 -15.54
CA HIS A 297 -2.38 4.22 -16.18
C HIS A 297 -1.75 5.54 -15.74
N GLN A 298 -2.47 6.67 -15.86
CA GLN A 298 -1.94 7.98 -15.46
C GLN A 298 -1.62 8.04 -13.96
N ALA A 299 -2.49 7.47 -13.12
CA ALA A 299 -2.27 7.40 -11.68
C ALA A 299 -1.00 6.61 -11.32
N ASN A 300 -0.67 5.55 -12.07
CA ASN A 300 0.57 4.81 -11.87
C ASN A 300 1.80 5.63 -12.26
N THR A 301 1.74 6.39 -13.35
CA THR A 301 2.82 7.29 -13.78
C THR A 301 3.12 8.36 -12.73
N ASP A 302 2.08 8.95 -12.11
CA ASP A 302 2.25 10.08 -11.19
C ASP A 302 2.61 9.68 -9.76
N ALA A 303 2.01 8.60 -9.25
CA ALA A 303 2.07 8.25 -7.84
C ALA A 303 2.93 7.02 -7.53
N THR A 304 3.27 6.18 -8.53
CA THR A 304 3.99 4.89 -8.42
C THR A 304 3.41 3.94 -7.36
N ASP A 305 3.00 2.72 -7.75
CA ASP A 305 2.31 1.74 -6.89
C ASP A 305 0.91 2.22 -6.44
N ILE A 306 0.03 2.52 -7.40
CA ILE A 306 -1.36 2.87 -7.12
C ILE A 306 -2.12 1.68 -6.50
N THR A 307 -3.00 1.93 -5.53
CA THR A 307 -3.87 0.88 -4.98
C THR A 307 -5.33 1.24 -5.26
N PRO A 308 -6.25 0.25 -5.27
CA PRO A 308 -7.68 0.53 -5.38
C PRO A 308 -8.14 1.56 -4.34
N THR A 309 -7.65 1.43 -3.10
CA THR A 309 -7.94 2.39 -2.03
C THR A 309 -7.46 3.80 -2.37
N ARG A 310 -6.23 3.98 -2.90
CA ARG A 310 -5.73 5.31 -3.27
C ARG A 310 -6.52 5.95 -4.40
N ILE A 311 -7.07 5.16 -5.32
CA ILE A 311 -7.98 5.63 -6.37
C ILE A 311 -9.29 6.10 -5.74
N ILE A 312 -9.90 5.26 -4.89
CA ILE A 312 -11.19 5.53 -4.24
C ILE A 312 -11.12 6.74 -3.30
N THR A 313 -10.05 6.88 -2.51
CA THR A 313 -9.92 7.98 -1.54
C THR A 313 -9.32 9.26 -2.15
N GLY A 314 -8.89 9.21 -3.40
CA GLY A 314 -8.23 10.32 -4.08
C GLY A 314 -9.20 11.16 -4.91
N ASN A 315 -8.74 12.32 -5.38
CA ASN A 315 -9.54 13.20 -6.25
C ASN A 315 -9.56 12.75 -7.72
N LEU A 316 -8.92 11.62 -8.04
CA LEU A 316 -8.79 11.15 -9.42
C LEU A 316 -10.14 10.80 -10.03
N ILE A 317 -11.05 10.18 -9.27
CA ILE A 317 -12.39 9.82 -9.76
C ILE A 317 -13.14 11.10 -10.15
N LYS A 318 -13.19 12.09 -9.26
CA LYS A 318 -13.83 13.39 -9.51
C LYS A 318 -13.23 14.10 -10.72
N THR A 319 -11.91 14.07 -10.86
CA THR A 319 -11.21 14.72 -11.98
C THR A 319 -11.54 14.06 -13.32
N TYR A 320 -11.68 12.73 -13.35
CA TYR A 320 -11.86 11.97 -14.59
C TYR A 320 -13.32 11.76 -14.99
N PHE A 321 -14.19 11.54 -14.01
CA PHE A 321 -15.58 11.17 -14.21
C PHE A 321 -16.57 12.23 -13.72
N GLY A 322 -16.11 13.28 -13.04
CA GLY A 322 -16.98 14.32 -12.48
C GLY A 322 -17.68 13.95 -11.17
N THR A 323 -17.58 12.68 -10.75
CA THR A 323 -18.27 12.12 -9.57
C THR A 323 -17.31 11.80 -8.44
N ASP A 324 -17.80 11.73 -7.20
CA ASP A 324 -16.95 11.41 -6.06
C ASP A 324 -16.81 9.88 -5.85
N TYR A 325 -17.77 9.09 -6.36
CA TYR A 325 -17.79 7.64 -6.20
C TYR A 325 -17.85 6.89 -7.54
N LEU A 326 -17.07 5.80 -7.67
CA LEU A 326 -17.10 4.95 -8.87
C LEU A 326 -18.47 4.27 -9.08
N SER A 327 -19.21 4.02 -8.00
CA SER A 327 -20.57 3.47 -8.08
C SER A 327 -21.57 4.44 -8.74
N GLU A 328 -21.33 5.75 -8.65
CA GLU A 328 -22.13 6.78 -9.36
C GLU A 328 -21.78 6.82 -10.84
N VAL A 329 -20.58 6.36 -11.24
CA VAL A 329 -20.22 6.21 -12.65
C VAL A 329 -20.95 5.02 -13.27
N HIS A 330 -20.99 3.89 -12.57
CA HIS A 330 -21.76 2.71 -12.97
C HIS A 330 -21.97 1.75 -11.80
N ALA A 331 -23.18 1.22 -11.63
CA ALA A 331 -23.54 0.28 -10.55
C ALA A 331 -22.57 -0.92 -10.44
N SER A 332 -22.11 -1.44 -11.59
CA SER A 332 -21.19 -2.58 -11.63
C SER A 332 -19.80 -2.31 -11.04
N LEU A 333 -19.43 -1.04 -10.82
CA LEU A 333 -18.18 -0.61 -10.21
C LEU A 333 -18.26 -0.52 -8.68
N ASN A 334 -19.44 -0.75 -8.08
CA ASN A 334 -19.58 -0.94 -6.64
C ASN A 334 -18.76 -2.15 -6.14
N ASN A 335 -18.49 -3.12 -7.02
CA ASN A 335 -17.61 -4.24 -6.72
C ASN A 335 -16.13 -3.83 -6.78
N ASN A 336 -15.57 -3.49 -5.61
CA ASN A 336 -14.16 -3.12 -5.45
C ASN A 336 -13.15 -4.19 -5.92
N ASP A 337 -13.52 -5.47 -5.96
CA ASP A 337 -12.62 -6.52 -6.47
C ASP A 337 -12.38 -6.37 -7.99
N ARG A 338 -13.30 -5.74 -8.74
CA ARG A 338 -13.09 -5.42 -10.15
C ARG A 338 -12.07 -4.33 -10.35
N LEU A 339 -12.18 -3.25 -9.57
CA LEU A 339 -11.16 -2.21 -9.56
C LEU A 339 -9.81 -2.80 -9.21
N ARG A 340 -9.76 -3.68 -8.19
CA ARG A 340 -8.55 -4.42 -7.82
C ARG A 340 -8.01 -5.26 -8.97
N TYR A 341 -8.87 -5.96 -9.72
CA TYR A 341 -8.46 -6.71 -10.90
C TYR A 341 -7.82 -5.81 -11.95
N TYR A 342 -8.44 -4.68 -12.31
CA TYR A 342 -7.90 -3.75 -13.31
C TYR A 342 -6.58 -3.12 -12.86
N VAL A 343 -6.50 -2.66 -11.61
CA VAL A 343 -5.25 -2.13 -11.03
C VAL A 343 -4.14 -3.18 -11.08
N ASN A 344 -4.40 -4.40 -10.61
CA ASN A 344 -3.41 -5.47 -10.61
C ASN A 344 -2.97 -5.85 -12.04
N LYS A 345 -3.90 -5.85 -13.00
CA LYS A 345 -3.60 -6.14 -14.40
C LYS A 345 -2.66 -5.09 -14.98
N ILE A 346 -3.02 -3.82 -14.86
CA ILE A 346 -2.21 -2.70 -15.37
C ILE A 346 -0.86 -2.61 -14.67
N GLN A 347 -0.81 -2.85 -13.36
CA GLN A 347 0.46 -2.87 -12.63
C GLN A 347 1.43 -3.95 -13.13
N LYS A 348 0.91 -5.13 -13.51
CA LYS A 348 1.72 -6.19 -14.11
C LYS A 348 2.17 -5.86 -15.53
N GLU A 349 1.40 -5.06 -16.27
CA GLU A 349 1.78 -4.58 -17.60
C GLU A 349 2.89 -3.51 -17.51
N ILE A 350 2.75 -2.54 -16.59
CA ILE A 350 3.73 -1.46 -16.39
C ILE A 350 5.03 -1.99 -15.79
N ASN A 351 4.94 -2.86 -14.78
CA ASN A 351 6.10 -3.37 -14.07
C ASN A 351 6.02 -4.91 -13.93
N PRO A 352 6.42 -5.65 -14.98
CA PRO A 352 6.23 -7.09 -15.06
C PRO A 352 6.99 -7.88 -13.98
N GLN A 353 8.10 -7.33 -13.51
CA GLN A 353 8.90 -7.92 -12.42
C GLN A 353 8.52 -7.39 -11.03
N GLY A 354 7.43 -6.61 -10.94
CA GLY A 354 6.94 -6.00 -9.72
C GLY A 354 7.84 -4.88 -9.20
N TYR A 355 7.55 -4.37 -8.01
CA TYR A 355 8.20 -3.18 -7.44
C TYR A 355 9.25 -3.50 -6.35
N GLY A 356 9.61 -4.78 -6.22
CA GLY A 356 10.65 -5.28 -5.31
C GLY A 356 12.07 -5.14 -5.91
N LEU A 357 13.05 -5.81 -5.31
CA LEU A 357 14.45 -5.79 -5.81
C LEU A 357 14.57 -6.30 -7.25
N LEU A 358 13.83 -7.36 -7.63
CA LEU A 358 13.80 -7.85 -9.00
C LEU A 358 13.28 -6.77 -9.97
N GLY A 359 12.32 -5.97 -9.51
CA GLY A 359 11.86 -4.77 -10.22
C GLY A 359 12.97 -3.74 -10.44
N VAL A 360 13.81 -3.48 -9.42
CA VAL A 360 14.96 -2.57 -9.56
C VAL A 360 15.92 -3.08 -10.62
N VAL A 361 16.29 -4.37 -10.56
CA VAL A 361 17.19 -5.00 -11.54
C VAL A 361 16.62 -4.91 -12.96
N TYR A 362 15.33 -5.17 -13.11
CA TYR A 362 14.63 -5.06 -14.40
C TYR A 362 14.64 -3.63 -14.96
N ASN A 363 14.25 -2.65 -14.14
CA ASN A 363 14.24 -1.24 -14.54
C ASN A 363 15.64 -0.72 -14.87
N TYR A 364 16.66 -1.13 -14.10
CA TYR A 364 18.06 -0.76 -14.32
C TYR A 364 18.62 -1.38 -15.61
N SER A 365 18.47 -2.70 -15.81
CA SER A 365 19.01 -3.42 -16.98
C SER A 365 18.36 -3.04 -18.32
N ARG A 366 17.14 -2.53 -18.30
CA ARG A 366 16.41 -2.04 -19.47
C ARG A 366 16.41 -0.51 -19.57
N ASN A 367 16.93 0.18 -18.56
CA ASN A 367 16.89 1.64 -18.41
C ASN A 367 15.49 2.24 -18.65
N ILE A 368 14.45 1.62 -18.09
CA ILE A 368 13.05 2.07 -18.25
C ILE A 368 12.89 3.47 -17.66
N ASP A 369 12.24 4.39 -18.38
CA ASP A 369 12.04 5.78 -17.96
C ASP A 369 13.32 6.49 -17.49
N ASN A 370 14.44 6.16 -18.16
CA ASN A 370 15.78 6.61 -17.83
C ASN A 370 16.13 6.37 -16.34
N PHE A 371 15.82 5.18 -15.83
CA PHE A 371 16.08 4.79 -14.45
C PHE A 371 17.55 5.01 -14.05
N CYS A 372 18.47 4.74 -14.97
CA CYS A 372 19.92 4.88 -14.78
C CYS A 372 20.42 6.33 -14.77
N ASP A 373 19.56 7.32 -15.10
CA ASP A 373 19.90 8.73 -14.89
C ASP A 373 20.04 9.04 -13.40
N TYR A 374 19.37 8.27 -12.55
CA TYR A 374 19.32 8.49 -11.11
C TYR A 374 19.92 7.34 -10.32
N VAL A 375 19.64 6.08 -10.67
CA VAL A 375 20.33 4.93 -10.06
C VAL A 375 21.67 4.75 -10.75
N LYS A 376 22.76 5.04 -10.04
CA LYS A 376 24.11 5.08 -10.60
C LYS A 376 24.97 3.89 -10.23
N ARG A 377 24.58 3.13 -9.21
CA ARG A 377 25.24 1.89 -8.84
C ARG A 377 24.21 0.91 -8.29
N LEU A 378 24.31 -0.35 -8.71
CA LEU A 378 23.48 -1.46 -8.28
C LEU A 378 24.39 -2.67 -8.12
N GLU A 379 24.68 -3.05 -6.88
CA GLU A 379 25.61 -4.13 -6.55
C GLU A 379 24.98 -5.12 -5.56
N PHE A 380 25.27 -6.40 -5.78
CA PHE A 380 24.88 -7.51 -4.91
C PHE A 380 26.16 -8.26 -4.53
N PHE A 381 26.43 -8.38 -3.25
CA PHE A 381 27.64 -9.03 -2.73
C PHE A 381 27.34 -10.48 -2.30
N GLU A 382 28.38 -11.31 -2.24
CA GLU A 382 28.28 -12.73 -1.87
C GLU A 382 27.73 -12.95 -0.45
N ASP A 383 28.00 -12.01 0.46
CA ASP A 383 27.47 -12.00 1.83
C ASP A 383 26.00 -11.54 1.92
N GLY A 384 25.33 -11.37 0.78
CA GLY A 384 23.93 -10.96 0.71
C GLY A 384 23.70 -9.45 0.89
N HIS A 385 24.75 -8.64 0.99
CA HIS A 385 24.63 -7.19 1.02
C HIS A 385 24.12 -6.67 -0.33
N VAL A 386 23.09 -5.82 -0.28
CA VAL A 386 22.52 -5.10 -1.42
C VAL A 386 22.93 -3.64 -1.31
N LEU A 387 23.47 -3.08 -2.40
CA LEU A 387 23.88 -1.68 -2.47
C LEU A 387 23.27 -1.01 -3.72
N ILE A 388 22.41 -0.01 -3.50
CA ILE A 388 21.80 0.78 -4.57
C ILE A 388 22.09 2.26 -4.31
N ILE A 389 22.94 2.89 -5.12
CA ILE A 389 23.27 4.31 -5.00
C ILE A 389 22.47 5.12 -6.01
N CYS A 390 21.74 6.10 -5.49
CA CYS A 390 20.93 7.02 -6.26
C CYS A 390 21.45 8.46 -6.13
N THR A 391 21.83 9.07 -7.24
CA THR A 391 22.39 10.44 -7.31
C THR A 391 22.46 10.93 -8.77
N THR A 392 22.91 12.16 -8.97
CA THR A 392 23.16 12.80 -10.28
C THR A 392 24.51 13.51 -10.26
N SER A 393 25.09 13.78 -11.43
CA SER A 393 26.36 14.53 -11.50
C SER A 393 26.24 15.91 -10.86
N GLU A 394 25.11 16.60 -11.02
CA GLU A 394 24.85 17.91 -10.38
C GLU A 394 24.88 17.81 -8.85
N GLN A 395 24.25 16.77 -8.28
CA GLN A 395 24.28 16.51 -6.84
C GLN A 395 25.71 16.26 -6.33
N LEU A 396 26.50 15.46 -7.06
CA LEU A 396 27.86 15.13 -6.65
C LEU A 396 28.83 16.33 -6.75
N ILE A 397 28.66 17.18 -7.77
CA ILE A 397 29.44 18.43 -7.89
C ILE A 397 29.16 19.34 -6.69
N GLU A 398 27.88 19.58 -6.37
CA GLU A 398 27.50 20.38 -5.20
C GLU A 398 28.00 19.75 -3.88
N TRP A 399 28.03 18.42 -3.79
CA TRP A 399 28.61 17.74 -2.64
C TRP A 399 30.10 18.05 -2.47
N THR A 400 30.88 18.06 -3.56
CA THR A 400 32.32 18.39 -3.47
C THR A 400 32.60 19.84 -3.07
N ASN A 401 31.64 20.75 -3.30
CA ASN A 401 31.76 22.16 -2.97
C ASN A 401 31.37 22.49 -1.51
N CYS A 402 30.71 21.58 -0.81
CA CYS A 402 30.31 21.84 0.57
C CYS A 402 31.48 21.68 1.55
N GLU A 403 31.48 22.46 2.63
CA GLU A 403 32.52 22.35 3.66
C GLU A 403 32.25 21.22 4.65
N HIS A 404 30.97 20.96 4.91
CA HIS A 404 30.50 19.97 5.86
C HIS A 404 29.16 19.42 5.42
N PHE A 405 28.87 18.18 5.81
CA PHE A 405 27.59 17.53 5.49
C PHE A 405 27.19 16.57 6.62
N GLN A 406 25.94 16.13 6.58
CA GLN A 406 25.36 15.21 7.54
C GLN A 406 25.06 13.86 6.90
N ILE A 407 25.30 12.79 7.62
CA ILE A 407 24.95 11.43 7.21
C ILE A 407 24.01 10.79 8.24
N ASP A 408 23.00 10.05 7.76
CA ASP A 408 22.06 9.35 8.63
C ASP A 408 21.43 8.14 7.92
N LEU A 409 21.03 7.14 8.70
CA LEU A 409 20.35 5.94 8.25
C LEU A 409 18.88 5.91 8.71
N SER A 410 17.96 5.80 7.75
CA SER A 410 16.52 5.72 7.99
C SER A 410 15.95 4.33 7.77
N PHE A 411 15.11 3.90 8.72
CA PHE A 411 14.50 2.56 8.72
C PHE A 411 13.02 2.54 8.29
N LYS A 412 12.42 3.70 7.99
CA LYS A 412 10.95 3.82 7.80
C LYS A 412 10.51 3.91 6.36
N ARG A 413 11.44 4.15 5.44
CA ARG A 413 11.13 4.51 4.06
C ARG A 413 10.61 3.32 3.26
N VAL A 414 11.37 2.22 3.28
CA VAL A 414 11.13 1.03 2.46
C VAL A 414 10.55 -0.08 3.33
N ALA A 415 9.62 -0.85 2.77
CA ALA A 415 9.09 -2.04 3.40
C ALA A 415 10.09 -3.19 3.36
N GLY A 416 10.24 -3.91 4.47
CA GLY A 416 11.15 -5.05 4.59
C GLY A 416 12.47 -4.68 5.25
N GLU A 417 13.56 -5.25 4.74
CA GLU A 417 14.89 -5.18 5.37
C GLU A 417 15.79 -4.08 4.78
N ILE A 418 15.35 -3.42 3.70
CA ILE A 418 16.10 -2.34 3.06
C ILE A 418 15.90 -1.03 3.83
N ASN A 419 17.00 -0.41 4.22
CA ASN A 419 17.09 0.90 4.84
C ASN A 419 17.58 1.94 3.82
N GLU A 420 17.40 3.23 4.13
CA GLU A 420 17.82 4.36 3.30
C GLU A 420 18.88 5.19 4.04
N PHE A 421 20.11 5.19 3.55
CA PHE A 421 21.20 6.05 4.01
C PHE A 421 21.25 7.32 3.16
N GLU A 422 21.28 8.49 3.78
CA GLU A 422 21.25 9.78 3.07
C GLU A 422 22.48 10.64 3.41
N ILE A 423 22.94 11.40 2.42
CA ILE A 423 23.97 12.43 2.58
C ILE A 423 23.31 13.78 2.37
N ASN A 424 23.25 14.59 3.42
CA ASN A 424 22.40 15.76 3.51
C ASN A 424 23.18 17.02 3.86
N TYR A 425 22.76 18.14 3.28
CA TYR A 425 23.33 19.46 3.55
C TYR A 425 22.23 20.52 3.61
N TYR A 426 22.40 21.51 4.50
CA TYR A 426 21.51 22.66 4.55
C TYR A 426 22.13 23.81 3.76
N ASN A 427 21.61 24.05 2.56
CA ASN A 427 22.02 25.16 1.73
C ASN A 427 21.44 26.47 2.31
N THR A 428 22.31 27.31 2.86
CA THR A 428 21.96 28.58 3.50
C THR A 428 21.56 29.65 2.50
N GLU A 429 22.16 29.67 1.31
CA GLU A 429 21.84 30.59 0.21
C GLU A 429 20.37 30.49 -0.20
N HIS A 430 19.86 29.27 -0.35
CA HIS A 430 18.50 28.98 -0.79
C HIS A 430 17.58 28.54 0.35
N ASN A 431 18.07 28.54 1.59
CA ASN A 431 17.36 28.16 2.82
C ASN A 431 16.63 26.79 2.72
N MET A 432 17.27 25.79 2.12
CA MET A 432 16.68 24.46 1.90
C MET A 432 17.64 23.31 2.16
N ILE A 433 17.07 22.13 2.37
CA ILE A 433 17.83 20.89 2.54
C ILE A 433 18.06 20.27 1.17
N LEU A 434 19.29 19.88 0.91
CA LEU A 434 19.72 19.10 -0.26
C LEU A 434 20.16 17.72 0.20
N THR A 435 19.79 16.72 -0.58
CA THR A 435 20.31 15.35 -0.46
C THR A 435 21.22 15.12 -1.65
N PHE A 436 22.50 14.83 -1.40
CA PHE A 436 23.49 14.61 -2.47
C PHE A 436 23.48 13.18 -2.97
N ALA A 437 23.25 12.21 -2.08
CA ALA A 437 23.09 10.81 -2.47
C ALA A 437 22.12 10.12 -1.51
N ARG A 438 21.39 9.15 -2.07
CA ARG A 438 20.58 8.18 -1.32
C ARG A 438 21.12 6.80 -1.60
N VAL A 439 21.28 6.01 -0.56
CA VAL A 439 21.77 4.65 -0.66
C VAL A 439 20.77 3.71 -0.03
N PHE A 440 20.22 2.80 -0.82
CA PHE A 440 19.35 1.74 -0.30
C PHE A 440 20.18 0.50 -0.02
N THR A 441 20.14 0.01 1.22
CA THR A 441 20.97 -1.09 1.72
C THR A 441 20.24 -1.94 2.75
N ASN A 442 20.44 -3.26 2.76
CA ASN A 442 19.91 -4.17 3.80
C ASN A 442 20.88 -4.38 4.98
N CYS A 443 22.13 -3.93 4.87
CA CYS A 443 23.16 -4.13 5.88
C CYS A 443 23.64 -2.80 6.48
N ALA A 444 23.90 -2.82 7.80
CA ALA A 444 24.43 -1.68 8.57
C ALA A 444 25.65 -2.11 9.41
N THR A 445 26.53 -2.92 8.83
CA THR A 445 27.80 -3.38 9.42
C THR A 445 28.96 -2.50 8.98
N THR A 446 30.10 -2.58 9.67
CA THR A 446 31.34 -1.86 9.29
C THR A 446 31.73 -2.13 7.84
N VAL A 447 31.66 -3.38 7.40
CA VAL A 447 31.98 -3.79 6.02
C VAL A 447 31.00 -3.16 5.03
N ALA A 448 29.70 -3.17 5.33
CA ALA A 448 28.69 -2.56 4.47
C ALA A 448 28.90 -1.03 4.35
N TYR A 449 29.17 -0.34 5.45
CA TYR A 449 29.48 1.10 5.41
C TYR A 449 30.77 1.41 4.66
N LYS A 450 31.82 0.60 4.85
CA LYS A 450 33.07 0.72 4.06
C LYS A 450 32.78 0.63 2.57
N ARG A 451 31.98 -0.36 2.13
CA ARG A 451 31.54 -0.50 0.73
C ARG A 451 30.75 0.72 0.26
N ILE A 452 29.81 1.20 1.07
CA ILE A 452 28.98 2.40 0.76
C ILE A 452 29.87 3.62 0.52
N PHE A 453 30.77 3.95 1.46
CA PHE A 453 31.63 5.14 1.34
C PHE A 453 32.59 5.04 0.16
N ARG A 454 33.25 3.88 -0.01
CA ARG A 454 34.13 3.65 -1.15
C ARG A 454 33.38 3.82 -2.47
N ALA A 455 32.21 3.19 -2.59
CA ALA A 455 31.41 3.27 -3.80
C ALA A 455 30.92 4.70 -4.10
N LEU A 456 30.57 5.47 -3.08
CA LEU A 456 30.21 6.89 -3.22
C LEU A 456 31.39 7.73 -3.70
N PHE A 457 32.58 7.56 -3.11
CA PHE A 457 33.77 8.32 -3.49
C PHE A 457 34.25 8.00 -4.91
N ASP A 458 34.24 6.72 -5.28
CA ASP A 458 34.52 6.29 -6.66
C ASP A 458 33.53 6.92 -7.64
N LEU A 459 32.25 7.00 -7.26
CA LEU A 459 31.21 7.53 -8.12
C LEU A 459 31.36 9.03 -8.38
N ILE A 460 31.85 9.81 -7.39
CA ILE A 460 32.18 11.22 -7.59
C ILE A 460 33.24 11.35 -8.70
N LEU A 461 34.34 10.61 -8.60
CA LEU A 461 35.40 10.63 -9.60
C LEU A 461 34.87 10.21 -10.98
N GLN A 462 34.10 9.12 -11.04
CA GLN A 462 33.55 8.59 -12.30
C GLN A 462 32.57 9.55 -13.00
N LEU A 463 31.71 10.24 -12.26
CA LEU A 463 30.63 11.06 -12.85
C LEU A 463 30.99 12.54 -13.01
N THR A 464 32.00 13.02 -12.28
CA THR A 464 32.36 14.45 -12.27
C THR A 464 33.80 14.70 -12.73
N GLY A 465 34.65 13.67 -12.75
CA GLY A 465 36.10 13.83 -12.96
C GLY A 465 36.85 14.44 -11.78
N ILE A 466 36.16 14.75 -10.67
CA ILE A 466 36.73 15.37 -9.48
C ILE A 466 37.00 14.29 -8.43
N SER A 467 38.23 14.19 -7.94
CA SER A 467 38.52 13.32 -6.79
C SER A 467 38.02 13.96 -5.49
N PRO A 468 37.33 13.22 -4.61
CA PRO A 468 36.98 13.69 -3.27
C PRO A 468 38.24 14.10 -2.50
N LYS A 469 38.20 15.29 -1.91
CA LYS A 469 39.29 15.80 -1.06
C LYS A 469 38.80 16.00 0.36
N PHE A 470 39.70 15.73 1.29
CA PHE A 470 39.49 15.89 2.74
C PHE A 470 40.54 16.85 3.27
N LYS A 471 40.13 17.88 4.03
CA LYS A 471 41.02 18.97 4.45
C LYS A 471 42.23 18.45 5.23
N HIS A 472 42.04 17.47 6.12
CA HIS A 472 43.12 16.94 6.95
C HIS A 472 44.13 16.06 6.20
N ILE A 473 43.77 15.56 5.00
CA ILE A 473 44.65 14.76 4.16
C ILE A 473 45.27 15.61 3.05
N HIS A 474 44.47 16.46 2.40
CA HIS A 474 44.82 17.16 1.16
C HIS A 474 44.96 18.68 1.31
N GLY A 475 44.75 19.23 2.51
CA GLY A 475 44.69 20.67 2.77
C GLY A 475 43.43 21.39 2.27
N THR A 476 42.59 20.72 1.48
CA THR A 476 41.38 21.26 0.84
C THR A 476 40.24 20.23 0.82
N GLY A 477 39.02 20.65 0.50
CA GLY A 477 37.84 19.79 0.41
C GLY A 477 37.03 19.73 1.71
N TRP A 478 36.41 18.58 1.98
CA TRP A 478 35.52 18.40 3.13
C TRP A 478 36.26 18.58 4.46
N LYS A 479 35.67 19.40 5.31
CA LYS A 479 36.24 19.88 6.57
C LYS A 479 35.67 19.14 7.78
N CYS A 480 34.41 18.71 7.71
CA CYS A 480 33.71 18.08 8.84
C CYS A 480 32.55 17.19 8.34
N ILE A 481 32.40 16.01 8.92
CA ILE A 481 31.31 15.07 8.66
C ILE A 481 30.53 14.87 9.96
N ILE A 482 29.23 15.15 9.92
CA ILE A 482 28.38 15.14 11.10
C ILE A 482 27.43 13.96 11.05
N ALA A 483 27.37 13.17 12.12
CA ALA A 483 26.51 12.00 12.17
C ALA A 483 26.03 11.71 13.59
N ASP A 484 25.13 10.75 13.68
CA ASP A 484 24.85 10.09 14.95
C ASP A 484 26.04 9.20 15.36
N LEU A 485 26.23 9.03 16.67
CA LEU A 485 27.31 8.18 17.17
C LEU A 485 26.94 6.70 16.98
N ASP A 486 27.33 6.18 15.82
CA ASP A 486 27.23 4.78 15.38
C ASP A 486 28.63 4.22 15.05
N TYR A 487 29.03 3.17 15.77
CA TYR A 487 30.37 2.60 15.67
C TYR A 487 30.66 2.03 14.28
N ALA A 488 29.73 1.28 13.70
CA ALA A 488 29.92 0.61 12.42
C ALA A 488 30.05 1.63 11.28
N GLN A 489 29.24 2.68 11.29
CA GLN A 489 29.29 3.78 10.34
C GLN A 489 30.60 4.56 10.44
N ALA A 490 31.00 4.95 11.65
CA ALA A 490 32.23 5.69 11.88
C ALA A 490 33.47 4.87 11.49
N LYS A 491 33.55 3.60 11.92
CA LYS A 491 34.64 2.70 11.55
C LYS A 491 34.69 2.44 10.05
N GLY A 492 33.53 2.23 9.40
CA GLY A 492 33.45 2.07 7.95
C GLY A 492 34.01 3.28 7.19
N LEU A 493 33.69 4.50 7.63
CA LEU A 493 34.26 5.74 7.10
C LEU A 493 35.77 5.80 7.32
N GLY A 494 36.22 5.60 8.56
CA GLY A 494 37.65 5.68 8.92
C GLY A 494 38.50 4.69 8.13
N LEU A 495 38.01 3.47 7.89
CA LEU A 495 38.71 2.46 7.08
C LEU A 495 38.88 2.90 5.63
N VAL A 496 37.89 3.57 5.03
CA VAL A 496 38.04 4.12 3.67
C VAL A 496 39.02 5.29 3.66
N LEU A 497 39.06 6.10 4.72
CA LEU A 497 40.06 7.18 4.83
C LEU A 497 41.49 6.63 4.96
N SER A 498 41.70 5.54 5.70
CA SER A 498 43.01 4.88 5.77
C SER A 498 43.45 4.26 4.44
N GLU A 499 42.52 3.89 3.56
CA GLU A 499 42.86 3.48 2.18
C GLU A 499 43.34 4.66 1.33
N ILE A 500 42.89 5.88 1.64
CA ILE A 500 43.27 7.12 0.94
C ILE A 500 44.59 7.67 1.49
N ASP A 501 44.81 7.62 2.80
CA ASP A 501 46.03 8.08 3.47
C ASP A 501 46.47 7.09 4.56
N ALA A 502 47.37 6.18 4.19
CA ALA A 502 47.87 5.14 5.10
C ALA A 502 48.74 5.67 6.26
N THR A 503 49.00 6.98 6.35
CA THR A 503 49.77 7.55 7.47
C THR A 503 49.01 7.57 8.79
N LYS A 504 47.69 7.36 8.77
CA LYS A 504 46.82 7.35 9.95
C LYS A 504 45.92 6.12 9.92
N ASP A 505 45.68 5.56 11.10
CA ASP A 505 44.66 4.52 11.25
C ASP A 505 43.25 5.13 11.18
N TRP A 506 42.24 4.25 11.20
CA TRP A 506 40.86 4.64 11.04
C TRP A 506 40.36 5.52 12.19
N GLU A 507 40.86 5.32 13.41
CA GLU A 507 40.47 6.12 14.59
C GLU A 507 41.07 7.52 14.51
N GLU A 508 42.36 7.61 14.19
CA GLU A 508 43.07 8.87 14.04
C GLU A 508 42.42 9.71 12.94
N HIS A 509 42.05 9.13 11.79
CA HIS A 509 41.32 9.88 10.77
C HIS A 509 40.03 10.52 11.28
N LEU A 510 39.25 9.79 12.09
CA LEU A 510 37.99 10.31 12.62
C LEU A 510 38.21 11.51 13.55
N VAL A 511 39.31 11.53 14.32
CA VAL A 511 39.67 12.67 15.19
C VAL A 511 39.83 13.98 14.41
N HIS A 512 40.19 13.91 13.13
CA HIS A 512 40.41 15.08 12.27
C HIS A 512 39.19 15.54 11.46
N ILE A 513 38.09 14.77 11.43
CA ILE A 513 36.97 15.07 10.50
C ILE A 513 35.57 14.75 11.03
N PHE A 514 35.43 13.85 11.99
CA PHE A 514 34.12 13.35 12.41
C PHE A 514 33.59 14.10 13.63
N LYS A 515 32.30 14.49 13.58
CA LYS A 515 31.63 15.21 14.66
C LYS A 515 30.29 14.56 14.99
N SER A 516 30.11 14.16 16.24
CA SER A 516 28.91 13.48 16.71
C SER A 516 27.79 14.43 17.09
N CYS A 517 26.55 14.04 16.82
CA CYS A 517 25.37 14.79 17.22
C CYS A 517 25.22 14.86 18.75
N GLN A 518 25.39 16.06 19.32
CA GLN A 518 25.24 16.29 20.76
C GLN A 518 23.80 16.13 21.25
N VAL A 519 22.80 16.35 20.38
CA VAL A 519 21.39 16.13 20.74
C VAL A 519 21.12 14.65 20.96
N HIS A 520 21.65 13.78 20.09
CA HIS A 520 21.55 12.33 20.24
C HIS A 520 22.29 11.81 21.47
N TYR A 521 23.48 12.33 21.74
CA TYR A 521 24.22 12.06 22.96
C TYR A 521 23.39 12.36 24.22
N LYS A 522 22.84 13.58 24.32
CA LYS A 522 22.01 14.00 25.46
C LYS A 522 20.75 13.15 25.60
N ARG A 523 20.10 12.79 24.48
CA ARG A 523 18.92 11.92 24.49
C ARG A 523 19.24 10.53 25.04
N LYS A 524 20.34 9.91 24.60
CA LYS A 524 20.77 8.58 25.08
C LYS A 524 21.04 8.57 26.60
N ILE A 525 21.59 9.65 27.15
CA ILE A 525 21.82 9.80 28.60
C ILE A 525 20.48 9.85 29.35
N HIS A 526 19.54 10.67 28.89
CA HIS A 526 18.21 10.77 29.51
C HIS A 526 17.42 9.44 29.49
N GLU A 527 17.59 8.62 28.45
CA GLU A 527 16.91 7.32 28.34
C GLU A 527 17.37 6.30 29.37
N LYS A 528 18.63 6.37 29.83
CA LYS A 528 19.24 5.40 30.75
C LYS A 528 19.00 5.69 32.24
N LYS A 529 18.31 6.80 32.59
CA LYS A 529 17.89 7.14 33.97
C LYS A 529 19.01 7.18 35.01
N TYR A 530 20.20 7.65 34.64
CA TYR A 530 21.31 7.90 35.58
C TYR A 530 20.92 8.93 36.65
N GLY A 531 21.64 8.94 37.79
CA GLY A 531 21.50 10.00 38.79
C GLY A 531 21.87 11.38 38.25
N ASP A 532 21.24 12.44 38.76
CA ASP A 532 21.42 13.82 38.27
C ASP A 532 22.89 14.28 38.29
N VAL A 533 23.67 13.83 39.30
CA VAL A 533 25.10 14.13 39.40
C VAL A 533 25.88 13.55 38.22
N VAL A 534 25.64 12.26 37.91
CA VAL A 534 26.27 11.57 36.79
C VAL A 534 25.85 12.19 35.46
N ILE A 535 24.57 12.55 35.30
CA ILE A 535 24.08 13.24 34.10
C ILE A 535 24.81 14.57 33.89
N ASN A 536 24.98 15.36 34.94
CA ASN A 536 25.68 16.64 34.85
C ASN A 536 27.15 16.48 34.46
N ASP A 537 27.85 15.49 35.03
CA ASP A 537 29.24 15.19 34.67
C ASP A 537 29.36 14.69 33.22
N MET A 538 28.43 13.83 32.77
CA MET A 538 28.35 13.42 31.36
C MET A 538 28.12 14.62 30.43
N TYR A 539 27.28 15.58 30.81
CA TYR A 539 27.08 16.80 30.01
C TYR A 539 28.29 17.73 30.02
N ALA A 540 29.02 17.79 31.13
CA ALA A 540 30.23 18.60 31.25
C ALA A 540 31.33 18.14 30.27
N LEU A 541 31.35 16.87 29.86
CA LEU A 541 32.28 16.36 28.83
C LEU A 541 32.16 17.11 27.50
N LEU A 542 30.99 17.68 27.15
CA LEU A 542 30.82 18.42 25.90
C LEU A 542 31.52 19.79 25.88
N THR A 543 31.79 20.36 27.06
CA THR A 543 32.30 21.72 27.24
C THR A 543 33.61 21.77 28.01
N ALA A 544 34.14 20.63 28.46
CA ALA A 544 35.42 20.56 29.15
C ALA A 544 36.54 21.11 28.25
N GLU A 545 37.40 21.94 28.85
CA GLU A 545 38.37 22.77 28.11
C GLU A 545 39.79 22.19 28.08
N SER A 546 40.02 21.05 28.73
CA SER A 546 41.32 20.38 28.75
C SER A 546 41.19 18.86 28.84
N VAL A 547 42.22 18.16 28.40
CA VAL A 547 42.32 16.69 28.49
C VAL A 547 42.23 16.25 29.95
N ASP A 548 42.97 16.90 30.86
CA ASP A 548 42.93 16.57 32.29
C ASP A 548 41.53 16.69 32.90
N LYS A 549 40.75 17.73 32.53
CA LYS A 549 39.37 17.89 33.00
C LYS A 549 38.47 16.76 32.47
N ILE A 550 38.69 16.32 31.23
CA ILE A 550 37.92 15.24 30.61
C ILE A 550 38.23 13.91 31.31
N ASP A 551 39.50 13.62 31.58
CA ASP A 551 39.89 12.40 32.28
C ASP A 551 39.36 12.38 33.71
N GLN A 552 39.44 13.51 34.43
CA GLN A 552 38.83 13.67 35.76
C GLN A 552 37.32 13.44 35.73
N LEU A 553 36.61 13.92 34.70
CA LEU A 553 35.17 13.68 34.55
C LEU A 553 34.86 12.21 34.32
N PHE A 554 35.62 11.52 33.46
CA PHE A 554 35.42 10.09 33.24
C PHE A 554 35.70 9.27 34.50
N ASP A 555 36.75 9.59 35.24
CA ASP A 555 37.07 8.93 36.51
C ASP A 555 35.94 9.13 37.54
N LYS A 556 35.44 10.36 37.64
CA LYS A 556 34.32 10.71 38.52
C LYS A 556 33.03 9.96 38.14
N ILE A 557 32.70 9.87 36.85
CA ILE A 557 31.54 9.13 36.35
C ILE A 557 31.68 7.64 36.71
N GLN A 558 32.85 7.06 36.48
CA GLN A 558 33.12 5.64 36.70
C GLN A 558 33.03 5.24 38.18
N ILE A 559 33.46 6.12 39.09
CA ILE A 559 33.41 5.88 40.55
C ILE A 559 31.99 6.01 41.10
N CYS A 560 31.14 6.85 40.49
CA CYS A 560 29.83 7.18 41.05
C CYS A 560 28.84 6.02 40.97
N GLU A 561 28.83 5.26 39.87
CA GLU A 561 27.88 4.17 39.64
C GLU A 561 28.51 3.04 38.82
N GLU A 562 28.45 1.79 39.31
CA GLU A 562 28.98 0.59 38.60
C GLU A 562 28.36 0.41 37.20
N SER A 563 27.11 0.84 37.02
CA SER A 563 26.36 0.78 35.75
C SER A 563 26.96 1.66 34.63
N THR A 564 27.97 2.48 34.94
CA THR A 564 28.61 3.40 33.98
C THR A 564 29.89 2.85 33.36
N ALA A 565 30.43 1.72 33.83
CA ALA A 565 31.73 1.20 33.36
C ALA A 565 31.78 0.97 31.84
N GLU A 566 30.78 0.28 31.27
CA GLU A 566 30.67 0.07 29.82
C GLU A 566 30.51 1.39 29.05
N TRP A 567 29.77 2.34 29.63
CA TRP A 567 29.58 3.66 29.03
C TRP A 567 30.91 4.41 28.97
N VAL A 568 31.66 4.44 30.07
CA VAL A 568 32.98 5.09 30.14
C VAL A 568 33.96 4.42 29.18
N ALA A 569 34.01 3.08 29.14
CA ALA A 569 34.87 2.35 28.22
C ALA A 569 34.58 2.71 26.75
N PHE A 570 33.31 2.86 26.37
CA PHE A 570 32.95 3.28 25.02
C PHE A 570 33.28 4.74 24.73
N TYR A 571 32.87 5.68 25.60
CA TYR A 571 33.04 7.11 25.36
C TYR A 571 34.47 7.62 25.55
N ARG A 572 35.32 6.91 26.32
CA ARG A 572 36.74 7.24 26.49
C ARG A 572 37.59 6.83 25.28
N GLN A 573 37.05 6.05 24.34
CA GLN A 573 37.75 5.78 23.07
C GLN A 573 38.11 7.11 22.39
N LYS A 574 39.36 7.19 21.91
CA LYS A 574 39.96 8.43 21.40
C LYS A 574 39.10 9.13 20.36
N TRP A 575 38.63 8.39 19.36
CA TRP A 575 37.79 8.93 18.29
C TRP A 575 36.40 9.36 18.79
N VAL A 576 35.84 8.67 19.79
CA VAL A 576 34.50 8.96 20.32
C VAL A 576 34.49 10.30 21.04
N ILE A 577 35.37 10.49 22.04
CA ILE A 577 35.42 11.75 22.78
C ILE A 577 35.86 12.91 21.88
N ALA A 578 36.80 12.67 20.95
CA ALA A 578 37.21 13.66 19.95
C ALA A 578 36.05 14.11 19.05
N SER A 579 35.08 13.24 18.77
CA SER A 579 33.91 13.60 17.98
C SER A 579 32.90 14.47 18.75
N LEU A 580 32.99 14.53 20.08
CA LEU A 580 32.04 15.24 20.95
C LEU A 580 32.61 16.52 21.57
N ASN A 581 33.92 16.55 21.82
CA ASN A 581 34.62 17.63 22.50
C ASN A 581 35.71 18.25 21.62
N LYS A 582 35.72 19.58 21.55
CA LYS A 582 36.66 20.38 20.77
C LYS A 582 38.12 20.13 21.15
N CYS A 583 38.45 20.08 22.44
CA CYS A 583 39.81 19.95 22.94
C CYS A 583 40.44 18.58 22.64
N MET A 584 39.61 17.57 22.41
CA MET A 584 40.05 16.23 22.00
C MET A 584 40.07 16.06 20.48
N SER A 585 39.37 16.94 19.76
CA SER A 585 39.33 16.93 18.30
C SER A 585 40.58 17.57 17.70
N LYS A 586 40.97 17.10 16.51
CA LYS A 586 41.96 17.77 15.66
C LYS A 586 41.32 18.51 14.48
N ILE A 587 40.00 18.59 14.45
CA ILE A 587 39.29 19.53 13.57
C ILE A 587 39.66 20.93 14.03
N ASP A 588 40.10 21.76 13.09
CA ASP A 588 40.38 23.17 13.30
C ASP A 588 39.27 23.90 14.08
N ASP A 589 39.69 24.78 14.99
CA ASP A 589 38.80 25.45 15.93
C ASP A 589 37.66 26.21 15.27
N GLU A 590 37.95 26.94 14.18
CA GLU A 590 36.96 27.72 13.46
C GLU A 590 35.97 26.79 12.76
N ILE A 591 36.46 25.72 12.13
CA ILE A 591 35.62 24.69 11.51
C ILE A 591 34.73 24.02 12.57
N TRP A 592 35.28 23.66 13.73
CA TRP A 592 34.51 23.03 14.79
C TRP A 592 33.37 23.93 15.26
N ILE A 593 33.64 25.22 15.47
CA ILE A 593 32.63 26.20 15.93
C ILE A 593 31.55 26.42 14.86
N ASN A 594 31.94 26.52 13.60
CA ASN A 594 31.01 26.79 12.49
C ASN A 594 30.22 25.56 12.05
N SER A 595 30.70 24.35 12.36
CA SER A 595 30.01 23.10 12.03
C SER A 595 28.88 22.80 13.02
N PRO A 596 27.68 22.39 12.56
CA PRO A 596 26.56 22.04 13.42
C PRO A 596 26.89 20.99 14.51
N ASN A 597 26.33 21.17 15.71
CA ASN A 597 26.39 20.19 16.81
C ASN A 597 25.21 19.21 16.81
N ASN A 598 24.41 19.18 15.74
CA ASN A 598 23.19 18.37 15.64
C ASN A 598 22.97 17.83 14.23
N THR A 599 22.18 16.76 14.13
CA THR A 599 21.75 16.11 12.88
C THR A 599 20.37 16.57 12.40
N ASN A 600 19.94 17.79 12.77
CA ASN A 600 18.60 18.29 12.42
C ASN A 600 18.34 18.32 10.91
N THR A 601 19.38 18.57 10.11
CA THR A 601 19.26 18.60 8.64
C THR A 601 18.92 17.21 8.13
N ALA A 602 19.64 16.17 8.60
CA ALA A 602 19.37 14.79 8.24
C ALA A 602 17.99 14.31 8.75
N GLU A 603 17.64 14.60 10.01
CA GLU A 603 16.31 14.28 10.55
C GLU A 603 15.18 14.94 9.75
N ALA A 604 15.37 16.21 9.35
CA ALA A 604 14.41 16.93 8.54
C ALA A 604 14.36 16.44 7.09
N ALA A 605 15.50 16.02 6.51
CA ALA A 605 15.56 15.36 5.20
C ALA A 605 14.73 14.08 5.21
N HIS A 606 14.95 13.21 6.19
CA HIS A 606 14.16 12.01 6.41
C HIS A 606 12.67 12.32 6.59
N ALA A 607 12.32 13.38 7.33
CA ALA A 607 10.93 13.80 7.46
C ALA A 607 10.32 14.25 6.13
N LEU A 608 11.08 14.93 5.26
CA LEU A 608 10.66 15.32 3.91
C LEU A 608 10.46 14.10 3.01
N SER A 609 11.43 13.17 2.98
CA SER A 609 11.31 11.88 2.29
C SER A 609 10.03 11.20 2.73
N ASN A 610 9.87 10.96 4.04
CA ASN A 610 8.73 10.27 4.65
C ASN A 610 7.34 10.91 4.36
N ARG A 611 7.26 12.21 4.07
CA ARG A 611 5.99 12.84 3.65
C ARG A 611 5.52 12.36 2.28
N ARG A 612 6.43 11.88 1.44
CA ARG A 612 6.12 11.23 0.14
C ARG A 612 5.82 9.74 0.26
N GLY A 613 5.71 9.23 1.48
CA GLY A 613 5.37 7.83 1.76
C GLY A 613 6.34 7.15 2.72
N LYS A 614 5.82 6.16 3.44
CA LYS A 614 6.55 5.28 4.35
C LYS A 614 6.18 3.84 4.02
N ASN A 615 7.06 2.91 4.37
CA ASN A 615 6.83 1.49 4.12
C ASN A 615 6.52 1.21 2.63
N LEU A 616 7.24 1.89 1.74
CA LEU A 616 7.07 1.80 0.29
C LEU A 616 7.80 0.57 -0.27
N LYS A 617 7.36 0.07 -1.42
CA LYS A 617 8.18 -0.87 -2.21
C LYS A 617 9.41 -0.13 -2.75
N ILE A 618 10.54 -0.83 -2.93
CA ILE A 618 11.85 -0.20 -3.21
C ILE A 618 11.86 0.61 -4.51
N VAL A 619 11.25 0.12 -5.60
CA VAL A 619 11.15 0.89 -6.87
C VAL A 619 10.40 2.20 -6.64
N THR A 620 9.29 2.16 -5.90
CA THR A 620 8.50 3.34 -5.54
C THR A 620 9.31 4.32 -4.69
N ALA A 621 10.09 3.83 -3.72
CA ALA A 621 10.94 4.67 -2.88
C ALA A 621 12.02 5.41 -3.70
N ILE A 622 12.68 4.72 -4.63
CA ILE A 622 13.68 5.29 -5.55
C ILE A 622 13.05 6.39 -6.40
N LEU A 623 11.90 6.12 -7.05
CA LEU A 623 11.23 7.08 -7.94
C LEU A 623 10.73 8.31 -7.17
N GLN A 624 10.19 8.13 -5.96
CA GLN A 624 9.79 9.26 -5.10
C GLN A 624 10.99 10.06 -4.60
N GLY A 625 12.13 9.42 -4.34
CA GLY A 625 13.41 10.08 -4.04
C GLY A 625 13.88 10.93 -5.23
N ARG A 626 13.92 10.36 -6.44
CA ARG A 626 14.27 11.06 -7.69
C ARG A 626 13.44 12.33 -7.88
N LYS A 627 12.12 12.24 -7.68
CA LYS A 627 11.20 13.37 -7.83
C LYS A 627 11.46 14.46 -6.77
N LEU A 628 11.78 14.07 -5.53
CA LEU A 628 12.07 15.02 -4.46
C LEU A 628 13.37 15.78 -4.73
N ASP A 629 14.42 15.06 -5.11
CA ASP A 629 15.74 15.64 -5.31
C ASP A 629 15.75 16.52 -6.58
N LYS A 630 15.14 16.06 -7.68
CA LYS A 630 14.95 16.87 -8.91
C LYS A 630 14.20 18.18 -8.63
N GLU A 631 13.16 18.15 -7.81
CA GLU A 631 12.41 19.37 -7.43
C GLU A 631 13.31 20.38 -6.71
N ARG A 632 14.19 19.91 -5.81
CA ARG A 632 15.10 20.78 -5.04
C ARG A 632 16.13 21.46 -5.95
N PHE A 633 16.77 20.71 -6.83
CA PHE A 633 17.76 21.27 -7.76
C PHE A 633 17.11 22.17 -8.81
N THR A 634 15.92 21.81 -9.32
CA THR A 634 15.14 22.68 -10.21
C THR A 634 14.80 24.01 -9.54
N THR A 635 14.40 23.97 -8.25
CA THR A 635 14.14 25.18 -7.47
C THR A 635 15.36 26.09 -7.40
N ILE A 636 16.53 25.51 -7.13
CA ILE A 636 17.79 26.26 -7.07
C ILE A 636 18.09 26.89 -8.43
N HIS A 637 17.96 26.13 -9.52
CA HIS A 637 18.18 26.64 -10.87
C HIS A 637 17.25 27.82 -11.19
N VAL A 638 15.95 27.70 -10.90
CA VAL A 638 14.97 28.77 -11.11
C VAL A 638 15.31 30.01 -10.28
N HIS A 639 15.70 29.83 -9.01
CA HIS A 639 16.12 30.94 -8.17
C HIS A 639 17.38 31.62 -8.69
N LYS A 640 18.42 30.87 -9.08
CA LYS A 640 19.65 31.45 -9.64
C LYS A 640 19.41 32.16 -10.97
N LYS A 641 18.55 31.62 -11.83
CA LYS A 641 18.29 32.16 -13.18
C LYS A 641 17.35 33.37 -13.19
N TYR A 642 16.32 33.36 -12.35
CA TYR A 642 15.25 34.37 -12.39
C TYR A 642 15.05 35.13 -11.08
N ASN A 643 15.83 34.82 -10.04
CA ASN A 643 15.70 35.37 -8.68
C ASN A 643 14.31 35.14 -8.05
N VAL A 644 13.62 34.06 -8.45
CA VAL A 644 12.30 33.68 -7.93
C VAL A 644 12.45 32.58 -6.87
N PRO A 645 12.14 32.83 -5.59
CA PRO A 645 12.25 31.82 -4.54
C PRO A 645 11.10 30.81 -4.58
N ASN A 646 11.35 29.59 -4.06
CA ASN A 646 10.33 28.52 -3.97
C ASN A 646 9.08 28.92 -3.16
N ARG A 647 9.23 29.86 -2.23
CA ARG A 647 8.16 30.29 -1.33
C ARG A 647 8.27 31.78 -1.09
N GLY A 648 7.12 32.46 -1.03
CA GLY A 648 7.05 33.88 -0.63
C GLY A 648 7.12 34.11 0.88
N CYS A 649 7.07 33.05 1.71
CA CYS A 649 7.20 33.17 3.16
C CYS A 649 8.67 33.33 3.56
N ASP A 650 8.96 34.32 4.41
CA ASP A 650 10.30 34.57 4.92
C ASP A 650 10.85 33.35 5.68
N LYS A 651 11.88 32.74 5.11
CA LYS A 651 12.64 31.62 5.68
C LYS A 651 14.08 32.00 6.03
N SER A 652 14.36 33.30 6.10
CA SER A 652 15.62 33.83 6.59
C SER A 652 15.96 33.20 7.94
N LEU A 653 17.26 33.21 8.28
CA LEU A 653 17.74 32.72 9.56
C LEU A 653 17.00 33.38 10.73
N VAL A 654 16.70 34.68 10.61
CA VAL A 654 15.94 35.46 11.60
C VAL A 654 14.52 34.92 11.74
N ALA A 655 13.76 34.80 10.64
CA ALA A 655 12.40 34.29 10.68
C ALA A 655 12.32 32.86 11.24
N ARG A 656 13.29 31.99 10.91
CA ARG A 656 13.38 30.64 11.47
C ARG A 656 13.64 30.66 12.98
N ASN A 657 14.51 31.56 13.46
CA ASN A 657 14.77 31.72 14.89
C ASN A 657 13.53 32.25 15.63
N VAL A 658 12.79 33.20 15.06
CA VAL A 658 11.50 33.66 15.62
C VAL A 658 10.52 32.49 15.75
N GLN A 659 10.35 31.69 14.70
CA GLN A 659 9.48 30.50 14.75
C GLN A 659 9.95 29.44 15.75
N SER A 660 11.26 29.28 15.93
CA SER A 660 11.84 28.36 16.92
C SER A 660 11.57 28.86 18.35
N ASN A 661 11.78 30.14 18.60
CA ASN A 661 11.51 30.78 19.90
C ASN A 661 10.03 30.68 20.27
N ASN A 662 9.13 30.95 19.33
CA ASN A 662 7.68 30.80 19.53
C ASN A 662 7.31 29.35 19.88
N ARG A 663 7.92 28.34 19.23
CA ARG A 663 7.71 26.93 19.58
C ARG A 663 8.21 26.59 20.98
N LYS A 664 9.37 27.09 21.39
CA LYS A 664 9.92 26.90 22.73
C LYS A 664 9.04 27.54 23.81
N ALA A 665 8.60 28.78 23.58
CA ALA A 665 7.67 29.49 24.46
C ALA A 665 6.34 28.73 24.61
N ASN A 666 5.81 28.18 23.50
CA ASN A 666 4.60 27.35 23.51
C ASN A 666 4.79 26.00 24.24
N MET A 667 5.98 25.39 24.17
CA MET A 667 6.28 24.19 24.95
C MET A 667 6.39 24.48 26.45
N GLN A 668 6.97 25.62 26.83
CA GLN A 668 7.06 26.04 28.23
C GLN A 668 5.69 26.36 28.83
N THR A 669 4.83 27.07 28.10
CA THR A 669 3.44 27.35 28.51
C THR A 669 2.56 26.10 28.59
N LYS A 670 2.78 25.10 27.72
CA LYS A 670 2.13 23.78 27.84
C LYS A 670 2.65 22.95 29.03
N LYS A 671 3.92 23.12 29.43
CA LYS A 671 4.46 22.47 30.64
C LYS A 671 4.00 23.14 31.93
N SER A 672 3.74 24.44 31.93
CA SER A 672 3.19 25.16 33.09
C SER A 672 1.69 24.90 33.29
N ASN A 673 0.95 24.64 32.21
CA ASN A 673 -0.46 24.26 32.27
C ASN A 673 -0.61 22.72 32.29
N ILE A 674 -0.42 22.10 33.46
CA ILE A 674 -0.94 20.75 33.73
C ILE A 674 -2.38 20.91 34.24
N PRO A 675 -3.43 20.54 33.50
CA PRO A 675 -4.75 20.37 34.08
C PRO A 675 -4.73 19.07 34.91
N THR A 676 -5.20 19.18 36.15
CA THR A 676 -5.50 18.06 37.03
C THR A 676 -6.35 16.99 36.32
N LYS A 677 -5.86 15.74 36.42
CA LYS A 677 -6.51 14.45 36.11
C LYS A 677 -7.93 14.53 35.52
N ARG A 678 -8.09 14.17 34.24
CA ARG A 678 -9.25 13.41 33.77
C ARG A 678 -8.80 12.00 33.40
N LYS A 679 -9.22 11.03 34.22
CA LYS A 679 -9.18 9.60 33.90
C LYS A 679 -10.01 9.38 32.64
N HIS A 680 -9.46 8.81 31.58
CA HIS A 680 -10.18 7.87 30.73
C HIS A 680 -9.23 6.90 30.00
N ALA A 681 -9.54 5.62 30.25
CA ALA A 681 -9.36 4.40 29.47
C ALA A 681 -8.08 4.18 28.64
N SER A 682 -7.35 3.16 29.07
CA SER A 682 -6.31 2.43 28.34
C SER A 682 -6.80 1.83 27.02
N SER A 683 -6.03 2.03 25.94
CA SER A 683 -5.93 1.06 24.85
C SER A 683 -4.46 0.80 24.53
N SER A 684 -4.00 -0.37 24.91
CA SER A 684 -2.66 -0.92 24.71
C SER A 684 -2.39 -1.19 23.24
N LYS A 685 -1.44 -0.47 22.64
CA LYS A 685 -0.74 -0.91 21.42
C LYS A 685 0.70 -1.28 21.81
N LYS A 686 0.94 -2.58 21.94
CA LYS A 686 2.29 -3.16 22.04
C LYS A 686 3.12 -2.67 20.84
N LYS A 687 4.13 -1.84 21.09
CA LYS A 687 5.26 -1.65 20.17
C LYS A 687 6.14 -2.89 20.33
N SER A 688 6.41 -3.62 19.26
CA SER A 688 7.41 -4.69 19.28
C SER A 688 8.79 -4.04 19.36
N THR A 689 9.43 -4.13 20.51
CA THR A 689 10.86 -3.88 20.67
C THR A 689 11.58 -5.04 19.98
N LYS A 690 12.14 -4.83 18.78
CA LYS A 690 13.16 -5.75 18.26
C LYS A 690 14.41 -5.51 19.10
N ILE A 691 14.72 -6.49 19.95
CA ILE A 691 15.96 -6.58 20.70
C ILE A 691 17.08 -6.78 19.68
N ILE A 692 18.10 -5.93 19.74
CA ILE A 692 19.34 -6.10 18.97
C ILE A 692 20.18 -7.12 19.74
N THR A 693 20.40 -8.29 19.15
CA THR A 693 21.42 -9.23 19.61
C THR A 693 22.76 -8.71 19.10
N ILE A 694 23.60 -8.24 20.02
CA ILE A 694 25.01 -7.95 19.74
C ILE A 694 25.71 -9.29 19.64
N HIS A 695 26.10 -9.71 18.44
CA HIS A 695 27.12 -10.75 18.30
C HIS A 695 28.47 -10.07 18.53
N SER A 696 29.16 -10.48 19.59
CA SER A 696 30.56 -10.15 19.81
C SER A 696 31.40 -10.84 18.74
N ASP A 697 32.04 -10.06 17.88
CA ASP A 697 33.08 -10.56 16.98
C ASP A 697 34.30 -10.94 17.82
N THR A 698 34.45 -12.22 18.14
CA THR A 698 35.74 -12.81 18.54
C THR A 698 36.43 -13.32 17.28
N GLU A 699 37.67 -12.87 17.09
CA GLU A 699 38.59 -13.32 16.06
C GLU A 699 38.83 -14.83 16.19
N ASP A 700 38.39 -15.61 15.20
CA ASP A 700 38.84 -17.00 15.03
C ASP A 700 39.88 -17.05 13.92
N ASN A 701 41.12 -17.10 14.39
CA ASN A 701 42.33 -17.43 13.67
C ASN A 701 42.20 -18.87 13.16
N CYS A 702 42.13 -19.07 11.85
CA CYS A 702 42.05 -20.40 11.25
C CYS A 702 43.48 -20.94 11.08
N ASP A 703 43.92 -21.77 12.02
CA ASP A 703 45.06 -22.68 11.80
C ASP A 703 44.54 -24.11 11.64
N ASP A 704 45.09 -24.77 10.62
CA ASP A 704 44.85 -26.14 10.21
C ASP A 704 45.08 -27.18 11.32
N HIS A 705 44.23 -28.22 11.36
CA HIS A 705 44.58 -29.64 11.31
C HIS A 705 43.67 -30.60 12.11
N ILE A 706 43.52 -31.81 11.54
CA ILE A 706 43.14 -33.12 12.14
C ILE A 706 41.69 -33.62 11.95
N LYS A 707 41.49 -34.24 10.77
CA LYS A 707 41.06 -35.62 10.49
C LYS A 707 40.62 -36.58 11.63
N PHE A 708 39.57 -37.35 11.30
CA PHE A 708 39.11 -38.67 11.79
C PHE A 708 38.65 -38.73 13.26
N SER A 709 37.45 -39.21 13.59
CA SER A 709 36.72 -40.42 13.17
C SER A 709 35.22 -40.28 13.43
#